data_AF-V2IU62-F1
#
_entry.id   AF-V2IU62-F1
#
_cell.length_a   1.000
_cell.length_b   1.000
_cell.length_c   1.000
_cell.angle_alpha   90.00
_cell.angle_beta   90.00
_cell.angle_gamma   90.00
#
_symmetry.space_group_name_H-M   'P 1'
#
loop_
_entity.id
_entity.type
_entity.pdbx_description
1 polymer ?
#
loop_
_entity_poly.entity_id
_entity_poly.type
_entity_poly.pdbx_seq_one_letter_code
_entity_poly.pdbx_strand_id
1 'polypeptide(L)'
;MANIAPFFNTVARQLTASVPRPHAGQYQIVDAPQRAASIGWQAVSVHPLQVLETEYQRLVREQRAQAQDVNAKREAEAAALARFFVLDTQAPEPLDIPDSPLRTQLRNAPMADQRLQAMREQLERCERLASANPALPLVPALADAVNTFLQQAIGLCTLAVPVRTADLVADPIWAALQYLHFIDQASPQDAIGAWRAANAAKDPASLIDDLHQNVMRPLSSAALSVASVRALYNIRDFYLYRLMHRFEGYAAQGRMDLETKAVISGAATGYLHSSFDWLTPWHEARVRELADAIANLNQQLRQQFHRNEDCLRFFLKGGRALYTALGAPAEGGNDWDTGVLIDPTLPAADWYAAFGAVNDLVLSKMDVFRFQFNALMYAHANVLNAWRPPQPQAQLAGVHDALPEASPYSEAAMHAEDQAERLGAAPRAVTGIVLANLGDPSGPVGINGELIDIGIATRSSVELREHWSEVRIGDRPGVSQVQLPVPDLGYFVDDFSTIVREALSTGQPPRDTKLAKRLERLDRALGSGDADLRNAVAARRQALAAALPACAAALGNADDAVARIRVWSLAGLLAALQASTLAVQQGWCHALDAWLAPQLRAGTWVNLAAVNFIWNAIRDDGALRDAERAARCREILAVLGAVAQLADTAMQSLAAREQALTAGEPGARRLDQALQALGVMQIALDEARHAGTVLLTGAVAVRQQALHAGLTAQDWAAAWPVDVVEAEVHLNAPLAQPVADTVARMLIRPASVNPWRCSQLADGTVLVQRTNSDWRVDGTLPDADPIVMALRLVVPGDADAVRAADVIDGQSVQAQRPLTLSYRDRGGHAADFRVRQALRATADLVGEDILGRPL
;
A
#
# COMPACT_ATOMS: atom_id res chain seq x y z
N MET A 1 -34.67 -26.45 1.14
CA MET A 1 -33.29 -26.08 1.49
C MET A 1 -33.11 -24.58 1.34
N ALA A 2 -32.07 -24.02 1.96
CA ALA A 2 -31.85 -22.58 2.06
C ALA A 2 -31.39 -21.96 0.72
N ASN A 3 -32.01 -20.87 0.27
CA ASN A 3 -31.62 -20.13 -0.93
C ASN A 3 -31.29 -18.68 -0.56
N ILE A 4 -30.12 -18.17 -0.93
CA ILE A 4 -29.64 -16.82 -0.59
C ILE A 4 -29.79 -15.79 -1.74
N ALA A 5 -30.19 -16.21 -2.94
CA ALA A 5 -30.41 -15.30 -4.07
C ALA A 5 -31.41 -14.16 -3.79
N PRO A 6 -32.50 -14.33 -3.00
CA PRO A 6 -33.40 -13.24 -2.67
C PRO A 6 -32.74 -12.09 -1.90
N PHE A 7 -31.72 -12.38 -1.09
CA PHE A 7 -30.93 -11.38 -0.37
C PHE A 7 -30.15 -10.49 -1.34
N PHE A 8 -29.31 -11.06 -2.22
CA PHE A 8 -28.51 -10.29 -3.17
C PHE A 8 -29.37 -9.51 -4.18
N ASN A 9 -30.50 -10.08 -4.63
CA ASN A 9 -31.48 -9.34 -5.43
C ASN A 9 -32.11 -8.16 -4.67
N THR A 10 -32.25 -8.26 -3.34
CA THR A 10 -32.72 -7.15 -2.51
C THR A 10 -31.64 -6.08 -2.37
N VAL A 11 -30.39 -6.47 -2.15
CA VAL A 11 -29.24 -5.53 -2.13
C VAL A 11 -29.12 -4.79 -3.47
N ALA A 12 -29.12 -5.50 -4.61
CA ALA A 12 -29.01 -4.90 -5.94
C ALA A 12 -30.11 -3.84 -6.22
N ARG A 13 -31.35 -4.10 -5.77
CA ARG A 13 -32.44 -3.11 -5.84
C ARG A 13 -32.17 -1.89 -4.97
N GLN A 14 -31.62 -2.06 -3.77
CA GLN A 14 -31.25 -0.93 -2.91
C GLN A 14 -30.09 -0.12 -3.47
N LEU A 15 -29.09 -0.78 -4.05
CA LEU A 15 -28.00 -0.12 -4.75
C LEU A 15 -28.53 0.74 -5.90
N THR A 16 -29.48 0.21 -6.69
CA THR A 16 -30.12 0.96 -7.78
C THR A 16 -30.85 2.20 -7.25
N ALA A 17 -31.52 2.08 -6.09
CA ALA A 17 -32.17 3.21 -5.42
C ALA A 17 -31.20 4.20 -4.77
N SER A 18 -29.96 3.80 -4.50
CA SER A 18 -28.91 4.61 -3.87
C SER A 18 -28.12 5.45 -4.89
N VAL A 19 -28.41 5.33 -6.18
CA VAL A 19 -27.81 6.13 -7.25
C VAL A 19 -28.06 7.63 -6.99
N PRO A 20 -27.04 8.50 -7.07
CA PRO A 20 -27.20 9.94 -6.87
C PRO A 20 -28.28 10.56 -7.76
N ARG A 21 -29.03 11.53 -7.23
CA ARG A 21 -30.16 12.18 -7.92
C ARG A 21 -29.90 12.69 -9.35
N PRO A 22 -28.74 13.26 -9.73
CA PRO A 22 -28.51 13.65 -11.12
C PRO A 22 -28.51 12.47 -12.10
N HIS A 23 -28.34 11.24 -11.60
CA HIS A 23 -28.28 9.99 -12.36
C HIS A 23 -29.41 9.01 -12.04
N ALA A 24 -30.38 9.40 -11.21
CA ALA A 24 -31.46 8.52 -10.78
C ALA A 24 -32.29 8.01 -11.99
N GLY A 25 -32.48 6.70 -12.08
CA GLY A 25 -33.19 6.05 -13.19
C GLY A 25 -32.36 5.85 -14.46
N GLN A 26 -31.09 6.28 -14.48
CA GLN A 26 -30.17 6.05 -15.60
C GLN A 26 -29.38 4.74 -15.48
N TYR A 27 -29.27 4.21 -14.26
CA TYR A 27 -28.52 2.99 -13.96
C TYR A 27 -29.41 1.88 -13.42
N GLN A 28 -29.03 0.64 -13.73
CA GLN A 28 -29.62 -0.57 -13.18
C GLN A 28 -28.54 -1.49 -12.65
N ILE A 29 -28.74 -2.02 -11.45
CA ILE A 29 -27.77 -2.89 -10.79
C ILE A 29 -28.39 -4.26 -10.56
N VAL A 30 -27.64 -5.31 -10.89
CA VAL A 30 -28.06 -6.71 -10.74
C VAL A 30 -26.98 -7.53 -10.05
N ASP A 31 -27.38 -8.61 -9.39
CA ASP A 31 -26.44 -9.62 -8.89
C ASP A 31 -25.69 -10.27 -10.07
N ALA A 32 -24.41 -10.55 -9.88
CA ALA A 32 -23.53 -11.12 -10.89
C ALA A 32 -23.13 -12.57 -10.51
N PRO A 33 -22.88 -13.45 -11.49
CA PRO A 33 -22.24 -14.72 -11.20
C PRO A 33 -20.87 -14.50 -10.58
N GLN A 34 -20.65 -15.03 -9.38
CA GLN A 34 -19.35 -14.92 -8.72
C GLN A 34 -18.43 -16.00 -9.31
N ARG A 35 -17.37 -15.59 -9.98
CA ARG A 35 -16.32 -16.49 -10.50
C ARG A 35 -15.01 -16.11 -9.83
N ALA A 36 -14.17 -17.10 -9.54
CA ALA A 36 -12.79 -16.82 -9.09
C ALA A 36 -11.92 -16.27 -10.23
N ALA A 37 -12.35 -16.49 -11.48
CA ALA A 37 -11.88 -15.79 -12.67
C ALA A 37 -11.98 -14.27 -12.50
N SER A 38 -10.87 -13.65 -12.13
CA SER A 38 -10.71 -12.21 -12.14
C SER A 38 -10.21 -11.78 -13.51
N ILE A 39 -10.73 -10.68 -14.05
CA ILE A 39 -9.99 -9.97 -15.07
C ILE A 39 -8.85 -9.28 -14.33
N GLY A 40 -7.66 -9.88 -14.41
CA GLY A 40 -6.48 -9.47 -13.67
C GLY A 40 -5.28 -9.41 -14.61
N TRP A 41 -4.36 -8.51 -14.31
CA TRP A 41 -3.07 -8.51 -14.97
C TRP A 41 -2.30 -9.77 -14.54
N GLN A 42 -2.26 -10.78 -15.40
CA GLN A 42 -1.22 -11.80 -15.32
C GLN A 42 0.02 -11.25 -16.02
N ALA A 43 1.16 -11.33 -15.35
CA ALA A 43 2.42 -11.00 -15.99
C ALA A 43 2.74 -12.05 -17.05
N VAL A 44 2.37 -11.81 -18.31
CA VAL A 44 2.92 -12.58 -19.42
C VAL A 44 4.34 -12.07 -19.61
N SER A 45 5.27 -12.85 -19.05
CA SER A 45 6.71 -12.81 -19.35
C SER A 45 7.53 -11.62 -18.83
N VAL A 46 7.41 -11.25 -17.55
CA VAL A 46 8.55 -10.68 -16.78
C VAL A 46 8.39 -11.05 -15.30
N HIS A 47 9.48 -11.45 -14.63
CA HIS A 47 9.51 -11.58 -13.17
C HIS A 47 9.06 -10.23 -12.57
N PRO A 48 8.03 -10.14 -11.71
CA PRO A 48 7.47 -8.87 -11.21
C PRO A 48 8.45 -7.98 -10.40
N LEU A 49 9.71 -8.40 -10.35
CA LEU A 49 10.74 -8.02 -9.43
C LEU A 49 11.93 -7.33 -10.14
N GLN A 50 11.83 -7.16 -11.47
CA GLN A 50 12.77 -6.41 -12.32
C GLN A 50 12.20 -5.08 -12.84
N VAL A 51 11.06 -4.64 -12.31
CA VAL A 51 10.36 -3.46 -12.84
C VAL A 51 11.18 -2.19 -12.64
N LEU A 52 11.99 -2.06 -11.58
CA LEU A 52 12.99 -0.98 -11.44
C LEU A 52 14.26 -1.15 -12.31
N GLU A 53 14.37 -2.22 -13.10
CA GLU A 53 15.63 -2.68 -13.70
C GLU A 53 15.60 -2.84 -15.24
N THR A 54 14.47 -2.63 -15.93
CA THR A 54 14.34 -2.84 -17.39
C THR A 54 13.50 -1.77 -18.15
N GLU A 55 13.65 -1.70 -19.48
CA GLU A 55 13.12 -0.70 -20.44
C GLU A 55 11.58 -0.50 -20.48
N TYR A 56 10.80 -1.31 -19.77
CA TYR A 56 9.33 -1.25 -19.82
C TYR A 56 8.74 -0.09 -19.01
N GLN A 57 9.38 0.28 -17.89
CA GLN A 57 8.99 1.47 -17.15
C GLN A 57 9.15 2.73 -17.99
N ARG A 58 10.17 2.81 -18.84
CA ARG A 58 10.34 3.91 -19.79
C ARG A 58 9.12 4.07 -20.68
N LEU A 59 8.61 3.00 -21.29
CA LEU A 59 7.46 3.07 -22.19
C LEU A 59 6.16 3.46 -21.46
N VAL A 60 5.99 3.03 -20.21
CA VAL A 60 4.88 3.47 -19.34
C VAL A 60 4.98 4.95 -19.00
N ARG A 61 6.19 5.39 -18.68
CA ARG A 61 6.50 6.75 -18.25
C ARG A 61 6.49 7.75 -19.40
N GLU A 62 6.90 7.36 -20.60
CA GLU A 62 6.79 8.16 -21.83
C GLU A 62 5.32 8.49 -22.13
N GLN A 63 4.41 7.55 -21.92
CA GLN A 63 2.97 7.78 -22.10
C GLN A 63 2.41 8.69 -21.00
N ARG A 64 2.80 8.48 -19.74
CA ARG A 64 2.44 9.36 -18.61
C ARG A 64 2.94 10.79 -18.83
N ALA A 65 4.17 10.99 -19.28
CA ALA A 65 4.77 12.30 -19.48
C ALA A 65 4.06 13.15 -20.56
N GLN A 66 3.36 12.51 -21.50
CA GLN A 66 2.58 13.19 -22.55
C GLN A 66 1.23 13.72 -22.04
N ALA A 67 0.80 13.33 -20.85
CA ALA A 67 -0.47 13.74 -20.26
C ALA A 67 -0.33 15.01 -19.39
N GLN A 68 -1.30 15.92 -19.47
CA GLN A 68 -1.17 17.26 -18.90
C GLN A 68 -1.62 17.39 -17.44
N ASP A 69 -2.57 16.57 -16.96
CA ASP A 69 -3.07 16.61 -15.59
C ASP A 69 -2.86 15.29 -14.83
N VAL A 70 -3.04 15.31 -13.49
CA VAL A 70 -2.77 14.17 -12.60
C VAL A 70 -3.63 12.95 -12.93
N ASN A 71 -4.90 13.15 -13.32
CA ASN A 71 -5.81 12.05 -13.66
C ASN A 71 -5.48 11.49 -15.05
N ALA A 72 -5.21 12.34 -16.03
CA ALA A 72 -4.76 11.94 -17.36
C ALA A 72 -3.40 11.22 -17.32
N LYS A 73 -2.50 11.65 -16.42
CA LYS A 73 -1.23 10.96 -16.15
C LYS A 73 -1.45 9.55 -15.60
N ARG A 74 -2.35 9.40 -14.61
CA ARG A 74 -2.74 8.09 -14.06
C ARG A 74 -3.37 7.19 -15.13
N GLU A 75 -4.22 7.73 -15.99
CA GLU A 75 -4.84 6.98 -17.08
C GLU A 75 -3.83 6.53 -18.15
N ALA A 76 -2.91 7.40 -18.55
CA ALA A 76 -1.87 7.07 -19.54
C ALA A 76 -0.86 6.04 -18.99
N GLU A 77 -0.49 6.16 -17.71
CA GLU A 77 0.34 5.18 -17.00
C GLU A 77 -0.35 3.81 -16.95
N ALA A 78 -1.63 3.77 -16.57
CA ALA A 78 -2.42 2.54 -16.54
C ALA A 78 -2.63 1.93 -17.94
N ALA A 79 -2.87 2.75 -18.96
CA ALA A 79 -2.98 2.34 -20.37
C ALA A 79 -1.68 1.75 -20.94
N ALA A 80 -0.53 2.23 -20.46
CA ALA A 80 0.76 1.75 -20.91
C ALA A 80 1.21 0.50 -20.15
N LEU A 81 0.98 0.43 -18.82
CA LEU A 81 1.19 -0.80 -18.03
C LEU A 81 0.41 -1.95 -18.66
N ALA A 82 -0.79 -1.63 -19.14
CA ALA A 82 -1.69 -2.57 -19.80
C ALA A 82 -1.17 -3.25 -21.08
N ARG A 83 -0.04 -2.78 -21.61
CA ARG A 83 0.61 -3.35 -22.80
C ARG A 83 1.66 -4.41 -22.44
N PHE A 84 2.13 -4.44 -21.19
CA PHE A 84 3.24 -5.29 -20.72
C PHE A 84 2.78 -6.40 -19.78
N PHE A 85 1.64 -6.20 -19.13
CA PHE A 85 0.93 -7.27 -18.47
C PHE A 85 -0.12 -7.81 -19.46
N VAL A 86 -0.47 -9.08 -19.36
CA VAL A 86 -1.61 -9.62 -20.11
C VAL A 86 -2.79 -9.63 -19.19
N LEU A 87 -3.86 -9.10 -19.75
CA LEU A 87 -5.15 -9.08 -19.15
C LEU A 87 -5.70 -10.50 -19.28
N ASP A 88 -5.51 -11.31 -18.25
CA ASP A 88 -6.07 -12.65 -18.25
C ASP A 88 -7.41 -12.64 -17.53
N THR A 89 -8.32 -13.45 -18.04
CA THR A 89 -9.64 -13.70 -17.48
C THR A 89 -9.66 -14.96 -16.61
N GLN A 90 -8.49 -15.46 -16.21
CA GLN A 90 -8.32 -16.66 -15.38
C GLN A 90 -8.28 -16.33 -13.88
N ALA A 91 -8.43 -17.37 -13.05
CA ALA A 91 -8.27 -17.23 -11.61
C ALA A 91 -6.85 -16.76 -11.26
N PRO A 92 -6.66 -15.94 -10.21
CA PRO A 92 -5.32 -15.59 -9.74
C PRO A 92 -4.54 -16.86 -9.40
N GLU A 93 -3.30 -17.01 -9.90
CA GLU A 93 -2.45 -18.17 -9.63
C GLU A 93 -1.23 -17.83 -8.78
N PRO A 94 -0.71 -18.79 -7.98
CA PRO A 94 0.59 -18.67 -7.34
C PRO A 94 1.68 -18.34 -8.36
N LEU A 95 2.68 -17.56 -7.95
CA LEU A 95 3.77 -17.15 -8.84
C LEU A 95 4.67 -18.36 -9.17
N ASP A 96 4.67 -18.80 -10.44
CA ASP A 96 5.28 -20.04 -10.94
C ASP A 96 6.83 -20.02 -11.02
N ILE A 97 7.51 -19.82 -9.89
CA ILE A 97 8.98 -19.74 -9.82
C ILE A 97 9.51 -20.75 -8.78
N PRO A 98 10.13 -21.87 -9.21
CA PRO A 98 10.58 -22.94 -8.33
C PRO A 98 11.94 -22.63 -7.67
N ASP A 99 11.94 -21.87 -6.57
CA ASP A 99 13.19 -21.45 -5.91
C ASP A 99 13.37 -21.92 -4.46
N SER A 100 12.36 -22.56 -3.84
CA SER A 100 12.56 -23.15 -2.49
C SER A 100 11.60 -24.30 -2.13
N PRO A 101 11.97 -25.20 -1.19
CA PRO A 101 11.08 -26.23 -0.66
C PRO A 101 9.81 -25.65 -0.02
N LEU A 102 9.92 -24.48 0.62
CA LEU A 102 8.79 -23.77 1.21
C LEU A 102 7.81 -23.29 0.14
N ARG A 103 8.31 -22.67 -0.95
CA ARG A 103 7.47 -22.25 -2.08
C ARG A 103 6.88 -23.44 -2.81
N THR A 104 7.62 -24.54 -2.92
CA THR A 104 7.11 -25.81 -3.45
C THR A 104 5.94 -26.33 -2.63
N GLN A 105 6.02 -26.30 -1.30
CA GLN A 105 4.93 -26.71 -0.42
C GLN A 105 3.68 -25.82 -0.59
N LEU A 106 3.85 -24.50 -0.64
CA LEU A 106 2.74 -23.55 -0.82
C LEU A 106 2.08 -23.69 -2.19
N ARG A 107 2.87 -23.88 -3.26
CA ARG A 107 2.41 -24.14 -4.63
C ARG A 107 1.65 -25.46 -4.75
N ASN A 108 2.06 -26.49 -4.03
CA ASN A 108 1.48 -27.84 -4.14
C ASN A 108 0.11 -27.99 -3.49
N ALA A 109 -0.44 -26.95 -2.85
CA ALA A 109 -1.83 -26.94 -2.39
C ALA A 109 -2.74 -26.37 -3.50
N PRO A 110 -3.41 -27.22 -4.31
CA PRO A 110 -4.19 -26.72 -5.44
C PRO A 110 -5.39 -25.91 -4.95
N MET A 111 -5.57 -24.73 -5.56
CA MET A 111 -6.75 -23.88 -5.37
C MET A 111 -8.01 -24.57 -5.89
N ALA A 112 -9.18 -24.13 -5.46
CA ALA A 112 -10.44 -24.77 -5.83
C ALA A 112 -10.69 -24.85 -7.34
N ASP A 113 -10.41 -23.78 -8.08
CA ASP A 113 -10.61 -23.75 -9.52
C ASP A 113 -9.60 -24.68 -10.24
N GLN A 114 -8.38 -24.80 -9.73
CA GLN A 114 -7.39 -25.78 -10.20
C GLN A 114 -7.84 -27.22 -9.89
N ARG A 115 -8.48 -27.45 -8.73
CA ARG A 115 -9.10 -28.74 -8.41
C ARG A 115 -10.24 -29.06 -9.37
N LEU A 116 -11.09 -28.10 -9.70
CA LEU A 116 -12.16 -28.25 -10.69
C LEU A 116 -11.59 -28.54 -12.09
N GLN A 117 -10.54 -27.84 -12.50
CA GLN A 117 -9.88 -28.08 -13.77
C GLN A 117 -9.24 -29.48 -13.80
N ALA A 118 -8.52 -29.87 -12.75
CA ALA A 118 -7.97 -31.22 -12.61
C ALA A 118 -9.06 -32.29 -12.60
N MET A 119 -10.23 -32.03 -12.00
CA MET A 119 -11.38 -32.93 -12.07
C MET A 119 -11.88 -33.07 -13.52
N ARG A 120 -12.01 -31.99 -14.29
CA ARG A 120 -12.37 -32.07 -15.71
C ARG A 120 -11.36 -32.88 -16.50
N GLU A 121 -10.08 -32.60 -16.33
CA GLU A 121 -9.00 -33.32 -17.02
C GLU A 121 -8.98 -34.81 -16.68
N GLN A 122 -9.21 -35.17 -15.41
CA GLN A 122 -9.33 -36.57 -15.02
C GLN A 122 -10.60 -37.22 -15.57
N LEU A 123 -11.72 -36.49 -15.66
CA LEU A 123 -12.96 -36.99 -16.24
C LEU A 123 -12.78 -37.24 -17.75
N GLU A 124 -12.19 -36.30 -18.49
CA GLU A 124 -11.82 -36.48 -19.90
C GLU A 124 -10.83 -37.65 -20.09
N ARG A 125 -9.89 -37.81 -19.15
CA ARG A 125 -8.98 -38.97 -19.15
C ARG A 125 -9.74 -40.27 -18.94
N CYS A 126 -10.73 -40.30 -18.05
CA CYS A 126 -11.60 -41.46 -17.86
C CYS A 126 -12.38 -41.78 -19.14
N GLU A 127 -12.96 -40.77 -19.79
CA GLU A 127 -13.69 -40.90 -21.07
C GLU A 127 -12.81 -41.49 -22.17
N ARG A 128 -11.57 -40.99 -22.32
CA ARG A 128 -10.59 -41.52 -23.28
C ARG A 128 -10.23 -42.98 -22.99
N LEU A 129 -9.98 -43.31 -21.72
CA LEU A 129 -9.61 -44.68 -21.31
C LEU A 129 -10.76 -45.67 -21.48
N ALA A 130 -11.99 -45.26 -21.16
CA ALA A 130 -13.20 -46.06 -21.34
C ALA A 130 -13.52 -46.29 -22.82
N SER A 131 -13.36 -45.25 -23.65
CA SER A 131 -13.58 -45.34 -25.11
C SER A 131 -12.54 -46.23 -25.79
N ALA A 132 -11.31 -46.29 -25.28
CA ALA A 132 -10.25 -47.14 -25.81
C ALA A 132 -10.41 -48.62 -25.47
N ASN A 133 -11.15 -48.96 -24.41
CA ASN A 133 -11.34 -50.34 -23.93
C ASN A 133 -12.79 -50.61 -23.47
N PRO A 134 -13.78 -50.57 -24.39
CA PRO A 134 -15.20 -50.62 -24.03
C PRO A 134 -15.70 -51.99 -23.51
N ALA A 135 -14.90 -53.06 -23.60
CA ALA A 135 -15.31 -54.44 -23.32
C ALA A 135 -14.51 -55.12 -22.19
N LEU A 136 -13.65 -54.40 -21.47
CA LEU A 136 -12.79 -54.97 -20.42
C LEU A 136 -13.14 -54.39 -19.04
N PRO A 137 -12.93 -55.15 -17.94
CA PRO A 137 -13.09 -54.64 -16.58
C PRO A 137 -12.17 -53.44 -16.32
N LEU A 138 -12.52 -52.62 -15.31
CA LEU A 138 -11.79 -51.41 -14.88
C LEU A 138 -10.27 -51.61 -14.92
N VAL A 139 -9.64 -51.13 -16.01
CA VAL A 139 -8.18 -51.18 -16.17
C VAL A 139 -7.57 -50.33 -15.05
N PRO A 140 -6.44 -50.74 -14.41
CA PRO A 140 -5.84 -50.00 -13.30
C PRO A 140 -5.71 -48.49 -13.54
N ALA A 141 -5.36 -48.09 -14.77
CA ALA A 141 -5.26 -46.68 -15.16
C ALA A 141 -6.58 -45.89 -15.06
N LEU A 142 -7.74 -46.52 -15.33
CA LEU A 142 -9.05 -45.90 -15.15
C LEU A 142 -9.39 -45.78 -13.66
N ALA A 143 -9.09 -46.81 -12.88
CA ALA A 143 -9.27 -46.77 -11.43
C ALA A 143 -8.43 -45.66 -10.77
N ASP A 144 -7.20 -45.47 -11.24
CA ASP A 144 -6.30 -44.40 -10.77
C ASP A 144 -6.81 -43.00 -11.15
N ALA A 145 -7.33 -42.84 -12.37
CA ALA A 145 -7.90 -41.58 -12.84
C ALA A 145 -9.17 -41.21 -12.03
N VAL A 146 -10.07 -42.19 -11.79
CA VAL A 146 -11.24 -42.01 -10.92
C VAL A 146 -10.82 -41.70 -9.49
N ASN A 147 -9.82 -42.39 -8.95
CA ASN A 147 -9.32 -42.13 -7.60
C ASN A 147 -8.77 -40.70 -7.47
N THR A 148 -8.03 -40.23 -8.48
CA THR A 148 -7.53 -38.86 -8.52
C THR A 148 -8.69 -37.86 -8.61
N PHE A 149 -9.70 -38.12 -9.44
CA PHE A 149 -10.92 -37.31 -9.51
C PHE A 149 -11.61 -37.19 -8.15
N LEU A 150 -11.82 -38.32 -7.44
CA LEU A 150 -12.47 -38.35 -6.13
C LEU A 150 -11.66 -37.60 -5.07
N GLN A 151 -10.33 -37.73 -5.08
CA GLN A 151 -9.44 -36.97 -4.20
C GLN A 151 -9.59 -35.46 -4.39
N GLN A 152 -9.68 -35.00 -5.64
CA GLN A 152 -9.90 -33.57 -5.93
C GLN A 152 -11.30 -33.11 -5.52
N ALA A 153 -12.33 -33.90 -5.82
CA ALA A 153 -13.71 -33.59 -5.47
C ALA A 153 -13.91 -33.50 -3.95
N ILE A 154 -13.39 -34.48 -3.18
CA ILE A 154 -13.48 -34.48 -1.71
C ILE A 154 -12.61 -33.37 -1.11
N GLY A 155 -11.45 -33.09 -1.69
CA GLY A 155 -10.63 -31.94 -1.31
C GLY A 155 -11.40 -30.62 -1.43
N LEU A 156 -12.10 -30.41 -2.54
CA LEU A 156 -12.96 -29.25 -2.76
C LEU A 156 -14.14 -29.20 -1.76
N CYS A 157 -14.76 -30.34 -1.52
CA CYS A 157 -15.84 -30.48 -0.53
C CYS A 157 -15.39 -30.14 0.89
N THR A 158 -14.16 -30.49 1.26
CA THR A 158 -13.57 -30.19 2.57
C THR A 158 -13.38 -28.68 2.77
N LEU A 159 -13.05 -27.94 1.69
CA LEU A 159 -12.97 -26.48 1.71
C LEU A 159 -14.35 -25.82 1.83
N ALA A 160 -15.33 -26.36 1.09
CA ALA A 160 -16.70 -25.85 1.07
C ALA A 160 -17.45 -26.07 2.39
N VAL A 161 -17.11 -27.13 3.14
CA VAL A 161 -17.92 -27.61 4.27
C VAL A 161 -17.03 -28.05 5.44
N PRO A 162 -16.52 -27.11 6.25
CA PRO A 162 -15.73 -27.45 7.42
C PRO A 162 -16.53 -28.27 8.46
N VAL A 163 -17.87 -28.16 8.46
CA VAL A 163 -18.79 -28.95 9.29
C VAL A 163 -19.88 -29.58 8.42
N ARG A 164 -19.94 -30.93 8.37
CA ARG A 164 -20.72 -31.72 7.39
C ARG A 164 -22.24 -31.72 7.66
N THR A 165 -22.90 -30.58 7.46
CA THR A 165 -24.33 -30.39 7.72
C THR A 165 -25.07 -29.76 6.55
N ALA A 166 -26.29 -30.24 6.27
CA ALA A 166 -27.09 -29.86 5.11
C ALA A 166 -27.44 -28.36 5.05
N ASP A 167 -27.56 -27.74 6.22
CA ASP A 167 -27.98 -26.34 6.35
C ASP A 167 -26.89 -25.33 5.96
N LEU A 168 -25.64 -25.77 5.77
CA LEU A 168 -24.48 -24.92 5.50
C LEU A 168 -24.05 -24.90 4.03
N VAL A 169 -24.80 -25.51 3.12
CA VAL A 169 -24.41 -25.57 1.70
C VAL A 169 -25.58 -25.49 0.73
N ALA A 170 -25.28 -25.02 -0.48
CA ALA A 170 -26.20 -25.05 -1.61
C ALA A 170 -26.60 -26.48 -1.98
N ASP A 171 -27.86 -26.68 -2.39
CA ASP A 171 -28.45 -27.98 -2.76
C ASP A 171 -27.59 -28.79 -3.72
N PRO A 172 -27.00 -28.21 -4.79
CA PRO A 172 -26.14 -28.97 -5.70
C PRO A 172 -24.88 -29.51 -5.01
N ILE A 173 -24.26 -28.74 -4.11
CA ILE A 173 -23.08 -29.21 -3.34
C ILE A 173 -23.50 -30.32 -2.39
N TRP A 174 -24.61 -30.15 -1.67
CA TRP A 174 -25.10 -31.18 -0.75
C TRP A 174 -25.35 -32.51 -1.45
N ALA A 175 -25.98 -32.48 -2.63
CA ALA A 175 -26.20 -33.67 -3.44
C ALA A 175 -24.86 -34.34 -3.84
N ALA A 176 -23.84 -33.56 -4.19
CA ALA A 176 -22.51 -34.10 -4.49
C ALA A 176 -21.85 -34.72 -3.25
N LEU A 177 -21.97 -34.10 -2.07
CA LEU A 177 -21.43 -34.65 -0.81
C LEU A 177 -22.09 -35.98 -0.45
N GLN A 178 -23.41 -36.08 -0.64
CA GLN A 178 -24.17 -37.31 -0.43
C GLN A 178 -23.75 -38.39 -1.43
N TYR A 179 -23.64 -38.03 -2.70
CA TYR A 179 -23.20 -38.95 -3.74
C TYR A 179 -21.79 -39.49 -3.46
N LEU A 180 -20.88 -38.65 -2.97
CA LEU A 180 -19.51 -39.03 -2.60
C LEU A 180 -19.41 -39.81 -1.27
N HIS A 181 -20.53 -40.07 -0.58
CA HIS A 181 -20.58 -40.60 0.78
C HIS A 181 -19.73 -39.80 1.78
N PHE A 182 -19.41 -38.53 1.50
CA PHE A 182 -18.50 -37.77 2.34
C PHE A 182 -19.14 -37.39 3.68
N ILE A 183 -20.46 -37.25 3.75
CA ILE A 183 -21.16 -36.85 4.99
C ILE A 183 -21.02 -37.91 6.08
N ASP A 184 -21.09 -39.20 5.71
CA ASP A 184 -21.23 -40.32 6.66
C ASP A 184 -19.91 -40.90 7.16
N GLN A 185 -18.77 -40.34 6.73
CA GLN A 185 -17.45 -40.95 6.93
C GLN A 185 -16.61 -40.14 7.92
N ALA A 186 -15.57 -40.73 8.53
CA ALA A 186 -14.70 -39.97 9.43
C ALA A 186 -13.67 -39.15 8.65
N SER A 187 -13.04 -39.74 7.63
CA SER A 187 -11.97 -39.10 6.86
C SER A 187 -12.27 -39.01 5.35
N PRO A 188 -11.57 -38.12 4.62
CA PRO A 188 -11.56 -38.12 3.16
C PRO A 188 -11.21 -39.47 2.53
N GLN A 189 -10.27 -40.23 3.11
CA GLN A 189 -9.90 -41.54 2.58
C GLN A 189 -11.02 -42.57 2.72
N ASP A 190 -11.74 -42.55 3.84
CA ASP A 190 -12.87 -43.46 4.08
C ASP A 190 -14.02 -43.19 3.10
N ALA A 191 -14.29 -41.93 2.78
CA ALA A 191 -15.27 -41.55 1.76
C ALA A 191 -14.92 -42.07 0.37
N ILE A 192 -13.65 -41.96 -0.04
CA ILE A 192 -13.18 -42.56 -1.30
C ILE A 192 -13.39 -44.08 -1.28
N GLY A 193 -13.01 -44.74 -0.18
CA GLY A 193 -13.18 -46.19 -0.02
C GLY A 193 -14.64 -46.64 -0.10
N ALA A 194 -15.52 -45.96 0.63
CA ALA A 194 -16.96 -46.23 0.66
C ALA A 194 -17.60 -46.02 -0.72
N TRP A 195 -17.29 -44.92 -1.40
CA TRP A 195 -17.78 -44.65 -2.74
C TRP A 195 -17.32 -45.71 -3.74
N ARG A 196 -16.06 -46.13 -3.68
CA ARG A 196 -15.53 -47.20 -4.55
C ARG A 196 -16.25 -48.52 -4.32
N ALA A 197 -16.49 -48.89 -3.07
CA ALA A 197 -17.23 -50.11 -2.75
C ALA A 197 -18.67 -50.07 -3.29
N ALA A 198 -19.35 -48.93 -3.15
CA ALA A 198 -20.72 -48.74 -3.63
C ALA A 198 -20.85 -48.76 -5.17
N ASN A 199 -19.79 -48.36 -5.89
CA ASN A 199 -19.80 -48.22 -7.34
C ASN A 199 -18.96 -49.27 -8.08
N ALA A 200 -18.42 -50.29 -7.40
CA ALA A 200 -17.50 -51.28 -7.95
C ALA A 200 -18.08 -52.13 -9.10
N ALA A 201 -19.41 -52.28 -9.15
CA ALA A 201 -20.12 -53.09 -10.15
C ALA A 201 -20.63 -52.28 -11.35
N LYS A 202 -20.45 -50.96 -11.37
CA LYS A 202 -20.91 -50.11 -12.49
C LYS A 202 -19.99 -50.27 -13.69
N ASP A 203 -20.56 -50.24 -14.89
CA ASP A 203 -19.76 -50.17 -16.11
C ASP A 203 -19.05 -48.80 -16.21
N PRO A 204 -17.90 -48.72 -16.90
CA PRO A 204 -17.12 -47.49 -17.01
C PRO A 204 -17.88 -46.28 -17.55
N ALA A 205 -18.78 -46.47 -18.53
CA ALA A 205 -19.51 -45.36 -19.16
C ALA A 205 -20.54 -44.78 -18.18
N SER A 206 -21.35 -45.64 -17.54
CA SER A 206 -22.29 -45.21 -16.51
C SER A 206 -21.58 -44.55 -15.32
N LEU A 207 -20.40 -45.04 -14.93
CA LEU A 207 -19.62 -44.46 -13.84
C LEU A 207 -19.18 -43.02 -14.16
N ILE A 208 -18.69 -42.79 -15.38
CA ILE A 208 -18.23 -41.48 -15.85
C ILE A 208 -19.40 -40.51 -15.96
N ASP A 209 -20.52 -40.95 -16.53
CA ASP A 209 -21.75 -40.14 -16.60
C ASP A 209 -22.24 -39.74 -15.21
N ASP A 210 -22.22 -40.67 -14.25
CA ASP A 210 -22.60 -40.37 -12.87
C ASP A 210 -21.63 -39.39 -12.20
N LEU A 211 -20.32 -39.52 -12.42
CA LEU A 211 -19.32 -38.56 -11.91
C LEU A 211 -19.53 -37.18 -12.52
N HIS A 212 -19.84 -37.11 -13.81
CA HIS A 212 -20.14 -35.85 -14.49
C HIS A 212 -21.42 -35.20 -13.91
N GLN A 213 -22.51 -35.95 -13.81
CA GLN A 213 -23.82 -35.44 -13.41
C GLN A 213 -23.93 -35.15 -11.92
N ASN A 214 -23.40 -36.03 -11.06
CA ASN A 214 -23.59 -35.96 -9.61
C ASN A 214 -22.43 -35.28 -8.87
N VAL A 215 -21.26 -35.09 -9.51
CA VAL A 215 -20.09 -34.48 -8.87
C VAL A 215 -19.55 -33.29 -9.65
N MET A 216 -19.18 -33.46 -10.92
CA MET A 216 -18.56 -32.39 -11.71
C MET A 216 -19.51 -31.21 -11.93
N ARG A 217 -20.72 -31.46 -12.43
CA ARG A 217 -21.71 -30.43 -12.71
C ARG A 217 -22.17 -29.70 -11.45
N PRO A 218 -22.49 -30.38 -10.32
CA PRO A 218 -22.90 -29.70 -9.11
C PRO A 218 -21.79 -28.91 -8.44
N LEU A 219 -20.52 -29.33 -8.54
CA LEU A 219 -19.36 -28.61 -8.00
C LEU A 219 -18.81 -27.50 -8.94
N SER A 220 -19.22 -27.47 -10.22
CA SER A 220 -18.82 -26.44 -11.19
C SER A 220 -19.82 -25.29 -11.36
N SER A 221 -20.98 -25.36 -10.71
CA SER A 221 -22.04 -24.36 -10.89
C SER A 221 -21.57 -22.95 -10.46
N ALA A 222 -21.94 -21.92 -11.23
CA ALA A 222 -21.65 -20.53 -10.85
C ALA A 222 -22.47 -20.07 -9.62
N ALA A 223 -23.55 -20.78 -9.29
CA ALA A 223 -24.37 -20.52 -8.10
C ALA A 223 -23.69 -20.94 -6.78
N LEU A 224 -22.47 -21.46 -6.84
CA LEU A 224 -21.73 -22.01 -5.70
C LEU A 224 -20.86 -20.99 -4.99
N SER A 225 -20.61 -19.84 -5.58
CA SER A 225 -19.72 -18.83 -5.01
C SER A 225 -20.56 -17.59 -4.70
N VAL A 226 -20.46 -17.10 -3.47
CA VAL A 226 -21.08 -15.85 -3.01
C VAL A 226 -20.08 -14.71 -2.94
N ALA A 227 -18.81 -15.00 -3.16
CA ALA A 227 -17.72 -14.04 -3.24
C ALA A 227 -16.73 -14.47 -4.32
N SER A 228 -15.80 -13.58 -4.64
CA SER A 228 -14.71 -13.76 -5.58
C SER A 228 -13.43 -13.20 -4.96
N VAL A 229 -12.29 -13.78 -5.35
CA VAL A 229 -10.97 -13.29 -4.97
C VAL A 229 -10.40 -12.51 -6.14
N ARG A 230 -9.77 -11.37 -5.86
CA ARG A 230 -9.00 -10.61 -6.84
C ARG A 230 -7.61 -10.29 -6.32
N ALA A 231 -6.66 -10.26 -7.24
CA ALA A 231 -5.33 -9.72 -7.03
C ALA A 231 -5.05 -8.65 -8.09
N LEU A 232 -4.63 -7.47 -7.65
CA LEU A 232 -4.34 -6.31 -8.49
C LEU A 232 -2.87 -5.95 -8.30
N TYR A 233 -2.09 -6.07 -9.38
CA TYR A 233 -0.64 -5.85 -9.37
C TYR A 233 -0.19 -4.56 -10.04
N ASN A 234 -1.12 -3.80 -10.63
CA ASN A 234 -0.82 -2.61 -11.43
C ASN A 234 -0.95 -1.30 -10.65
N ILE A 235 -1.11 -1.37 -9.32
CA ILE A 235 -1.12 -0.17 -8.48
C ILE A 235 0.33 0.13 -8.06
N ARG A 236 0.75 1.38 -8.26
CA ARG A 236 2.17 1.79 -8.18
C ARG A 236 2.85 1.44 -6.84
N ASP A 237 2.19 1.72 -5.73
CA ASP A 237 2.81 1.69 -4.40
C ASP A 237 2.51 0.42 -3.59
N PHE A 238 1.59 -0.44 -4.05
CA PHE A 238 1.20 -1.67 -3.37
C PHE A 238 0.51 -2.67 -4.30
N TYR A 239 0.53 -3.94 -3.90
CA TYR A 239 -0.29 -5.01 -4.45
C TYR A 239 -1.56 -5.14 -3.60
N LEU A 240 -2.72 -5.34 -4.24
CA LEU A 240 -4.00 -5.39 -3.53
C LEU A 240 -4.71 -6.71 -3.78
N TYR A 241 -5.09 -7.37 -2.69
CA TYR A 241 -5.90 -8.59 -2.71
C TYR A 241 -7.23 -8.31 -2.05
N ARG A 242 -8.30 -8.83 -2.65
CA ARG A 242 -9.66 -8.57 -2.19
C ARG A 242 -10.49 -9.82 -2.22
N LEU A 243 -11.22 -10.05 -1.13
CA LEU A 243 -12.39 -10.90 -1.11
C LEU A 243 -13.62 -10.01 -1.24
N MET A 244 -14.44 -10.21 -2.27
CA MET A 244 -15.58 -9.31 -2.55
C MET A 244 -16.76 -10.06 -3.16
N HIS A 245 -17.97 -9.55 -2.96
CA HIS A 245 -19.14 -9.91 -3.77
C HIS A 245 -19.36 -8.85 -4.86
N ARG A 246 -19.55 -9.29 -6.10
CA ARG A 246 -19.67 -8.40 -7.27
C ARG A 246 -21.11 -8.27 -7.75
N PHE A 247 -21.51 -7.04 -8.03
CA PHE A 247 -22.71 -6.70 -8.80
C PHE A 247 -22.32 -6.19 -10.19
N GLU A 248 -23.27 -6.19 -11.12
CA GLU A 248 -23.13 -5.59 -12.44
C GLU A 248 -24.01 -4.34 -12.55
N GLY A 249 -23.38 -3.22 -12.87
CA GLY A 249 -24.03 -1.95 -13.16
C GLY A 249 -24.19 -1.77 -14.66
N TYR A 250 -25.41 -1.44 -15.07
CA TYR A 250 -25.81 -1.14 -16.44
C TYR A 250 -26.27 0.32 -16.51
N ALA A 251 -26.05 0.95 -17.67
CA ALA A 251 -26.43 2.33 -17.92
C ALA A 251 -27.24 2.42 -19.21
N ALA A 252 -28.26 3.30 -19.21
CA ALA A 252 -29.10 3.53 -20.38
C ALA A 252 -28.35 4.17 -21.57
N GLN A 253 -27.31 4.97 -21.30
CA GLN A 253 -26.41 5.57 -22.29
C GLN A 253 -25.00 5.67 -21.74
N GLY A 254 -23.99 5.26 -22.52
CA GLY A 254 -22.58 5.26 -22.08
C GLY A 254 -22.32 4.27 -20.94
N ARG A 255 -21.11 4.25 -20.37
CA ARG A 255 -20.76 3.46 -19.17
C ARG A 255 -21.00 4.30 -17.91
N MET A 256 -21.20 3.64 -16.77
CA MET A 256 -21.19 4.28 -15.46
C MET A 256 -19.82 4.95 -15.22
N ASP A 257 -19.82 6.21 -14.76
CA ASP A 257 -18.59 6.92 -14.42
C ASP A 257 -18.00 6.41 -13.09
N LEU A 258 -16.72 6.72 -12.85
CA LEU A 258 -15.98 6.17 -11.72
C LEU A 258 -16.40 6.76 -10.37
N GLU A 259 -16.85 8.01 -10.32
CA GLU A 259 -17.36 8.65 -9.10
C GLU A 259 -18.65 7.93 -8.68
N THR A 260 -19.59 7.72 -9.61
CA THR A 260 -20.81 6.95 -9.38
C THR A 260 -20.50 5.49 -9.01
N LYS A 261 -19.56 4.83 -9.70
CA LYS A 261 -19.11 3.46 -9.34
C LYS A 261 -18.58 3.39 -7.91
N ALA A 262 -17.78 4.36 -7.49
CA ALA A 262 -17.21 4.42 -6.15
C ALA A 262 -18.30 4.52 -5.08
N VAL A 263 -19.22 5.45 -5.28
CA VAL A 263 -20.37 5.70 -4.40
C VAL A 263 -21.22 4.43 -4.25
N ILE A 264 -21.54 3.74 -5.34
CA ILE A 264 -22.36 2.53 -5.31
C ILE A 264 -21.59 1.34 -4.71
N SER A 265 -20.29 1.20 -5.00
CA SER A 265 -19.45 0.14 -4.41
C SER A 265 -19.31 0.32 -2.89
N GLY A 266 -19.20 1.56 -2.44
CA GLY A 266 -19.27 1.90 -1.02
C GLY A 266 -20.60 1.49 -0.38
N ALA A 267 -21.72 1.68 -1.08
CA ALA A 267 -23.04 1.24 -0.62
C ALA A 267 -23.11 -0.29 -0.53
N ALA A 268 -22.58 -0.99 -1.53
CA ALA A 268 -22.55 -2.45 -1.60
C ALA A 268 -21.78 -3.02 -0.41
N THR A 269 -20.60 -2.47 -0.13
CA THR A 269 -19.80 -2.81 1.05
C THR A 269 -20.60 -2.58 2.34
N GLY A 270 -21.23 -1.39 2.48
CA GLY A 270 -22.08 -1.09 3.63
C GLY A 270 -23.23 -2.09 3.86
N TYR A 271 -23.93 -2.50 2.79
CA TYR A 271 -25.01 -3.48 2.88
C TYR A 271 -24.53 -4.89 3.22
N LEU A 272 -23.39 -5.33 2.66
CA LEU A 272 -22.83 -6.66 2.96
C LEU A 272 -22.34 -6.78 4.39
N HIS A 273 -21.90 -5.67 4.97
CA HIS A 273 -21.54 -5.60 6.38
C HIS A 273 -22.67 -5.10 7.28
N SER A 274 -23.93 -5.16 6.83
CA SER A 274 -25.07 -4.91 7.71
C SER A 274 -24.90 -5.67 9.03
N SER A 275 -25.43 -5.15 10.14
CA SER A 275 -25.20 -5.65 11.51
C SER A 275 -25.71 -7.07 11.75
N PHE A 276 -25.04 -8.05 11.14
CA PHE A 276 -25.19 -9.46 11.36
C PHE A 276 -24.23 -9.84 12.49
N ASP A 277 -24.80 -10.25 13.61
CA ASP A 277 -24.09 -10.67 14.83
C ASP A 277 -23.10 -11.82 14.60
N TRP A 278 -23.35 -12.66 13.59
CA TRP A 278 -22.46 -13.76 13.19
C TRP A 278 -21.32 -13.35 12.23
N LEU A 279 -21.44 -12.21 11.54
CA LEU A 279 -20.49 -11.83 10.49
C LEU A 279 -19.20 -11.22 11.07
N THR A 280 -19.31 -10.41 12.13
CA THR A 280 -18.13 -9.84 12.79
C THR A 280 -17.22 -10.92 13.40
N PRO A 281 -17.73 -11.89 14.20
CA PRO A 281 -16.92 -13.00 14.69
C PRO A 281 -16.22 -13.79 13.58
N TRP A 282 -16.88 -13.99 12.45
CA TRP A 282 -16.27 -14.67 11.30
C TRP A 282 -15.08 -13.87 10.76
N HIS A 283 -15.23 -12.57 10.50
CA HIS A 283 -14.14 -11.74 10.01
C HIS A 283 -12.96 -11.68 11.01
N GLU A 284 -13.24 -11.54 12.30
CA GLU A 284 -12.18 -11.53 13.33
C GLU A 284 -11.38 -12.84 13.33
N ALA A 285 -12.07 -13.98 13.20
CA ALA A 285 -11.42 -15.27 13.09
C ALA A 285 -10.56 -15.38 11.81
N ARG A 286 -11.02 -14.83 10.68
CA ARG A 286 -10.26 -14.84 9.42
C ARG A 286 -9.02 -13.94 9.46
N VAL A 287 -9.13 -12.76 10.07
CA VAL A 287 -7.98 -11.86 10.28
C VAL A 287 -6.96 -12.52 11.22
N ARG A 288 -7.40 -13.16 12.30
CA ARG A 288 -6.51 -13.93 13.19
C ARG A 288 -5.83 -15.09 12.46
N GLU A 289 -6.58 -15.84 11.66
CA GLU A 289 -6.04 -16.95 10.89
C GLU A 289 -4.98 -16.52 9.87
N LEU A 290 -5.16 -15.35 9.22
CA LEU A 290 -4.12 -14.73 8.39
C LEU A 290 -2.91 -14.32 9.20
N ALA A 291 -3.12 -13.70 10.36
CA ALA A 291 -2.03 -13.26 11.24
C ALA A 291 -1.16 -14.42 11.70
N ASP A 292 -1.76 -15.54 12.10
CA ASP A 292 -1.04 -16.75 12.50
C ASP A 292 -0.27 -17.38 11.33
N ALA A 293 -0.88 -17.39 10.13
CA ALA A 293 -0.24 -17.90 8.93
C ALA A 293 0.98 -17.05 8.52
N ILE A 294 0.84 -15.72 8.57
CA ILE A 294 1.94 -14.79 8.26
C ILE A 294 3.04 -14.85 9.33
N ALA A 295 2.69 -15.01 10.61
CA ALA A 295 3.67 -15.17 11.68
C ALA A 295 4.50 -16.46 11.51
N ASN A 296 3.86 -17.57 11.14
CA ASN A 296 4.55 -18.83 10.82
C ASN A 296 5.46 -18.67 9.59
N LEU A 297 4.97 -18.01 8.54
CA LEU A 297 5.78 -17.71 7.35
C LEU A 297 6.98 -16.82 7.70
N ASN A 298 6.79 -15.80 8.53
CA ASN A 298 7.85 -14.93 9.02
C ASN A 298 8.96 -15.73 9.72
N GLN A 299 8.60 -16.67 10.60
CA GLN A 299 9.57 -17.54 11.27
C GLN A 299 10.38 -18.39 10.26
N GLN A 300 9.72 -18.92 9.24
CA GLN A 300 10.37 -19.71 8.19
C GLN A 300 11.32 -18.85 7.34
N LEU A 301 10.90 -17.65 6.95
CA LEU A 301 11.74 -16.71 6.20
C LEU A 301 12.94 -16.22 7.01
N ARG A 302 12.77 -15.97 8.32
CA ARG A 302 13.88 -15.63 9.21
C ARG A 302 14.94 -16.73 9.24
N GLN A 303 14.52 -17.99 9.31
CA GLN A 303 15.42 -19.14 9.25
C GLN A 303 16.10 -19.26 7.87
N GLN A 304 15.32 -19.12 6.80
CA GLN A 304 15.81 -19.21 5.42
C GLN A 304 16.82 -18.12 5.08
N PHE A 305 16.59 -16.88 5.53
CA PHE A 305 17.46 -15.73 5.26
C PHE A 305 18.51 -15.50 6.36
N HIS A 306 18.59 -16.39 7.35
CA HIS A 306 19.52 -16.30 8.48
C HIS A 306 19.43 -14.96 9.25
N ARG A 307 18.21 -14.46 9.49
CA ARG A 307 17.95 -13.19 10.18
C ARG A 307 17.40 -13.38 11.59
N ASN A 308 17.86 -12.52 12.50
CA ASN A 308 17.32 -12.43 13.85
C ASN A 308 16.09 -11.53 13.95
N GLU A 309 15.91 -10.61 13.01
CA GLU A 309 14.79 -9.66 12.96
C GLU A 309 13.65 -10.20 12.10
N ASP A 310 12.44 -9.66 12.27
CA ASP A 310 11.29 -10.04 11.46
C ASP A 310 11.45 -9.64 10.00
N CYS A 311 11.05 -10.54 9.09
CA CYS A 311 11.00 -10.30 7.66
C CYS A 311 9.62 -9.78 7.22
N LEU A 312 8.57 -10.10 7.97
CA LEU A 312 7.17 -9.78 7.67
C LEU A 312 6.46 -9.16 8.86
N ARG A 313 5.49 -8.27 8.59
CA ARG A 313 4.53 -7.74 9.57
C ARG A 313 3.13 -7.74 8.99
N PHE A 314 2.12 -8.16 9.75
CA PHE A 314 0.71 -8.15 9.34
C PHE A 314 -0.15 -7.44 10.38
N PHE A 315 -1.07 -6.59 9.93
CA PHE A 315 -1.94 -5.81 10.81
C PHE A 315 -3.26 -5.43 10.16
N LEU A 316 -4.28 -5.22 11.00
CA LEU A 316 -5.53 -4.57 10.66
C LEU A 316 -5.31 -3.05 10.57
N LYS A 317 -5.85 -2.38 9.56
CA LYS A 317 -5.73 -0.93 9.34
C LYS A 317 -7.10 -0.24 9.31
N GLY A 318 -7.08 1.08 9.15
CA GLY A 318 -8.31 1.87 9.00
C GLY A 318 -9.10 2.08 10.29
N GLY A 319 -10.39 2.39 10.15
CA GLY A 319 -11.24 2.81 11.27
C GLY A 319 -11.41 1.70 12.32
N ARG A 320 -11.67 0.46 11.90
CA ARG A 320 -11.84 -0.67 12.81
C ARG A 320 -10.60 -0.93 13.66
N ALA A 321 -9.42 -0.85 13.06
CA ALA A 321 -8.16 -1.00 13.77
C ALA A 321 -7.97 0.09 14.85
N LEU A 322 -8.29 1.35 14.53
CA LEU A 322 -8.24 2.45 15.51
C LEU A 322 -9.15 2.15 16.71
N TYR A 323 -10.41 1.82 16.47
CA TYR A 323 -11.38 1.59 17.55
C TYR A 323 -11.00 0.36 18.39
N THR A 324 -10.40 -0.65 17.77
CA THR A 324 -9.83 -1.81 18.48
C THR A 324 -8.64 -1.39 19.34
N ALA A 325 -7.72 -0.57 18.82
CA ALA A 325 -6.58 -0.03 19.58
C ALA A 325 -7.01 0.87 20.75
N LEU A 326 -8.12 1.62 20.58
CA LEU A 326 -8.74 2.43 21.64
C LEU A 326 -9.48 1.60 22.71
N GLY A 327 -9.59 0.27 22.55
CA GLY A 327 -10.34 -0.60 23.45
C GLY A 327 -11.86 -0.49 23.30
N ALA A 328 -12.35 0.06 22.19
CA ALA A 328 -13.77 0.21 21.85
C ALA A 328 -14.11 -0.44 20.49
N PRO A 329 -13.77 -1.72 20.25
CA PRO A 329 -13.87 -2.35 18.93
C PRO A 329 -15.30 -2.35 18.33
N ALA A 330 -16.34 -2.29 19.17
CA ALA A 330 -17.74 -2.23 18.74
C ALA A 330 -18.13 -0.91 18.04
N GLU A 331 -17.35 0.15 18.27
CA GLU A 331 -17.52 1.44 17.56
C GLU A 331 -16.77 1.45 16.22
N GLY A 332 -15.98 0.40 15.95
CA GLY A 332 -15.32 0.18 14.67
C GLY A 332 -16.34 -0.03 13.55
N GLY A 333 -16.28 0.82 12.52
CA GLY A 333 -17.04 0.63 11.29
C GLY A 333 -16.65 -0.66 10.56
N ASN A 334 -17.42 -1.00 9.53
CA ASN A 334 -17.44 -2.30 8.88
C ASN A 334 -16.27 -2.65 7.94
N ASP A 335 -15.27 -1.79 7.83
CA ASP A 335 -14.15 -2.00 6.91
C ASP A 335 -13.14 -3.00 7.52
N TRP A 336 -12.82 -4.07 6.78
CA TRP A 336 -11.83 -5.10 7.15
C TRP A 336 -10.57 -4.96 6.30
N ASP A 337 -10.01 -3.77 6.38
CA ASP A 337 -8.77 -3.41 5.72
C ASP A 337 -7.57 -3.97 6.48
N THR A 338 -6.62 -4.58 5.77
CA THR A 338 -5.38 -5.10 6.36
C THR A 338 -4.15 -4.72 5.53
N GLY A 339 -2.98 -4.90 6.13
CA GLY A 339 -1.67 -4.64 5.51
C GLY A 339 -0.67 -5.74 5.83
N VAL A 340 0.17 -6.07 4.83
CA VAL A 340 1.42 -6.84 5.01
C VAL A 340 2.59 -5.95 4.62
N LEU A 341 3.61 -5.90 5.48
CA LEU A 341 4.90 -5.26 5.19
C LEU A 341 5.96 -6.35 5.05
N ILE A 342 6.86 -6.17 4.08
CA ILE A 342 8.04 -7.02 3.87
C ILE A 342 9.26 -6.14 4.10
N ASP A 343 10.18 -6.56 4.96
CA ASP A 343 11.35 -5.80 5.36
C ASP A 343 12.08 -5.17 4.15
N PRO A 344 12.04 -3.84 3.96
CA PRO A 344 12.64 -3.17 2.82
C PRO A 344 14.16 -3.27 2.79
N THR A 345 14.80 -3.67 3.90
CA THR A 345 16.25 -3.85 4.01
C THR A 345 16.74 -5.22 3.52
N LEU A 346 15.81 -6.12 3.14
CA LEU A 346 16.20 -7.40 2.54
C LEU A 346 16.94 -7.18 1.20
N PRO A 347 17.95 -8.01 0.92
CA PRO A 347 18.51 -8.12 -0.43
C PRO A 347 17.42 -8.32 -1.46
N ALA A 348 17.64 -7.87 -2.69
CA ALA A 348 16.64 -7.91 -3.74
C ALA A 348 16.02 -9.30 -3.88
N ALA A 349 16.87 -10.31 -4.10
CA ALA A 349 16.43 -11.70 -4.23
C ALA A 349 15.58 -12.19 -3.04
N ASP A 350 15.97 -11.84 -1.81
CA ASP A 350 15.27 -12.29 -0.60
C ASP A 350 13.93 -11.58 -0.38
N TRP A 351 13.87 -10.26 -0.62
CA TRP A 351 12.61 -9.50 -0.57
C TRP A 351 11.60 -10.11 -1.53
N TYR A 352 12.10 -10.49 -2.69
CA TYR A 352 11.35 -11.00 -3.81
C TYR A 352 10.90 -12.46 -3.63
N ALA A 353 11.73 -13.29 -3.01
CA ALA A 353 11.33 -14.59 -2.51
C ALA A 353 10.26 -14.48 -1.41
N ALA A 354 10.41 -13.52 -0.49
CA ALA A 354 9.44 -13.25 0.56
C ALA A 354 8.10 -12.79 -0.02
N PHE A 355 8.10 -11.87 -0.98
CA PHE A 355 6.89 -11.43 -1.68
C PHE A 355 6.18 -12.59 -2.36
N GLY A 356 6.92 -13.45 -3.07
CA GLY A 356 6.35 -14.65 -3.69
C GLY A 356 5.65 -15.55 -2.67
N ALA A 357 6.30 -15.82 -1.54
CA ALA A 357 5.73 -16.66 -0.49
C ALA A 357 4.48 -16.02 0.18
N VAL A 358 4.49 -14.70 0.40
CA VAL A 358 3.34 -13.96 0.94
C VAL A 358 2.18 -13.96 -0.05
N ASN A 359 2.45 -13.68 -1.34
CA ASN A 359 1.45 -13.71 -2.41
C ASN A 359 0.74 -15.06 -2.45
N ASP A 360 1.51 -16.15 -2.50
CA ASP A 360 0.98 -17.50 -2.65
C ASP A 360 0.15 -17.89 -1.40
N LEU A 361 0.62 -17.51 -0.20
CA LEU A 361 -0.11 -17.72 1.05
C LEU A 361 -1.42 -16.93 1.10
N VAL A 362 -1.38 -15.65 0.76
CA VAL A 362 -2.56 -14.76 0.78
C VAL A 362 -3.61 -15.24 -0.21
N LEU A 363 -3.22 -15.56 -1.45
CA LEU A 363 -4.14 -16.11 -2.45
C LEU A 363 -4.79 -17.41 -1.99
N SER A 364 -3.99 -18.33 -1.48
CA SER A 364 -4.49 -19.61 -0.95
C SER A 364 -5.50 -19.39 0.19
N LYS A 365 -5.21 -18.48 1.13
CA LYS A 365 -6.13 -18.16 2.22
C LYS A 365 -7.40 -17.46 1.75
N MET A 366 -7.31 -16.51 0.83
CA MET A 366 -8.49 -15.84 0.26
C MET A 366 -9.40 -16.83 -0.47
N ASP A 367 -8.85 -17.81 -1.21
CA ASP A 367 -9.65 -18.85 -1.85
C ASP A 367 -10.38 -19.72 -0.80
N VAL A 368 -9.70 -20.12 0.27
CA VAL A 368 -10.35 -20.84 1.39
C VAL A 368 -11.47 -19.99 2.02
N PHE A 369 -11.23 -18.70 2.25
CA PHE A 369 -12.19 -17.81 2.89
C PHE A 369 -13.42 -17.58 2.00
N ARG A 370 -13.27 -17.56 0.68
CA ARG A 370 -14.38 -17.53 -0.28
C ARG A 370 -15.37 -18.68 -0.06
N PHE A 371 -14.86 -19.90 0.14
CA PHE A 371 -15.72 -21.06 0.40
C PHE A 371 -16.34 -21.05 1.79
N GLN A 372 -15.57 -20.66 2.81
CA GLN A 372 -16.10 -20.53 4.17
C GLN A 372 -17.19 -19.46 4.27
N PHE A 373 -17.03 -18.35 3.54
CA PHE A 373 -18.03 -17.30 3.45
C PHE A 373 -19.31 -17.81 2.77
N ASN A 374 -19.19 -18.66 1.74
CA ASN A 374 -20.33 -19.35 1.15
C ASN A 374 -21.10 -20.17 2.18
N ALA A 375 -20.40 -21.02 2.93
CA ALA A 375 -21.04 -21.83 3.97
C ALA A 375 -21.72 -20.97 5.04
N LEU A 376 -21.07 -19.88 5.46
CA LEU A 376 -21.62 -18.93 6.41
C LEU A 376 -22.93 -18.30 5.91
N MET A 377 -22.97 -17.84 4.65
CA MET A 377 -24.17 -17.21 4.09
C MET A 377 -25.34 -18.21 4.03
N TYR A 378 -25.11 -19.45 3.62
CA TYR A 378 -26.17 -20.48 3.59
C TYR A 378 -26.68 -20.84 4.99
N ALA A 379 -25.78 -20.92 5.98
CA ALA A 379 -26.13 -21.12 7.39
C ALA A 379 -27.16 -20.10 7.90
N HIS A 380 -27.09 -18.89 7.38
CA HIS A 380 -27.90 -17.75 7.80
C HIS A 380 -28.93 -17.32 6.74
N ALA A 381 -29.23 -18.16 5.73
CA ALA A 381 -30.13 -17.81 4.63
C ALA A 381 -31.51 -17.33 5.09
N ASN A 382 -32.06 -17.92 6.15
CA ASN A 382 -33.34 -17.49 6.71
C ASN A 382 -33.27 -16.05 7.25
N VAL A 383 -32.19 -15.70 7.95
CA VAL A 383 -31.93 -14.35 8.46
C VAL A 383 -31.73 -13.38 7.30
N LEU A 384 -30.94 -13.77 6.29
CA LEU A 384 -30.66 -12.96 5.11
C LEU A 384 -31.92 -12.69 4.26
N ASN A 385 -32.79 -13.67 4.09
CA ASN A 385 -34.04 -13.49 3.34
C ASN A 385 -35.10 -12.70 4.13
N ALA A 386 -35.03 -12.76 5.46
CA ALA A 386 -35.83 -11.93 6.35
C ALA A 386 -35.28 -10.50 6.49
N TRP A 387 -34.01 -10.28 6.12
CA TRP A 387 -33.39 -8.96 6.19
C TRP A 387 -34.22 -7.94 5.42
N ARG A 388 -34.37 -6.77 6.04
CA ARG A 388 -35.00 -5.61 5.44
C ARG A 388 -33.96 -4.50 5.45
N PRO A 389 -33.76 -3.83 4.32
CA PRO A 389 -32.87 -2.69 4.30
C PRO A 389 -33.38 -1.63 5.27
N PRO A 390 -32.51 -0.95 6.01
CA PRO A 390 -32.92 0.16 6.85
C PRO A 390 -33.67 1.19 5.99
N GLN A 391 -34.77 1.76 6.51
CA GLN A 391 -35.61 2.69 5.74
C GLN A 391 -34.78 3.91 5.28
N PRO A 392 -35.01 4.42 4.05
CA PRO A 392 -34.28 5.57 3.53
C PRO A 392 -34.41 6.88 4.33
N GLN A 393 -35.27 6.99 5.35
CA GLN A 393 -35.63 8.30 5.95
C GLN A 393 -35.25 8.54 7.40
N ALA A 394 -34.68 7.57 8.13
CA ALA A 394 -34.19 7.81 9.49
C ALA A 394 -32.67 7.69 9.62
N GLN A 395 -32.03 7.05 8.63
CA GLN A 395 -30.57 7.00 8.55
C GLN A 395 -30.00 8.02 7.56
N LEU A 396 -30.73 8.61 6.59
CA LEU A 396 -30.12 9.70 5.79
C LEU A 396 -29.72 10.90 6.66
N ALA A 397 -30.41 11.22 7.75
CA ALA A 397 -29.98 12.31 8.63
C ALA A 397 -28.82 11.96 9.59
N GLY A 398 -28.38 10.70 9.70
CA GLY A 398 -27.26 10.27 10.57
C GLY A 398 -26.23 9.35 9.89
N VAL A 399 -26.50 8.99 8.64
CA VAL A 399 -25.77 8.11 7.71
C VAL A 399 -25.69 8.81 6.33
N HIS A 400 -25.92 10.14 6.28
CA HIS A 400 -25.31 11.00 5.25
C HIS A 400 -23.78 11.01 5.35
N ASP A 401 -23.23 10.33 6.37
CA ASP A 401 -21.88 9.81 6.41
C ASP A 401 -21.59 8.99 5.16
N ALA A 402 -20.98 9.68 4.19
CA ALA A 402 -20.85 9.30 2.80
C ALA A 402 -20.52 7.82 2.58
N LEU A 403 -21.24 7.27 1.60
CA LEU A 403 -20.80 6.13 0.81
C LEU A 403 -19.29 6.23 0.59
N PRO A 404 -18.50 5.19 0.95
CA PRO A 404 -17.05 5.31 0.91
C PRO A 404 -16.55 5.76 -0.47
N GLU A 405 -16.16 7.03 -0.60
CA GLU A 405 -15.26 7.42 -1.68
C GLU A 405 -13.98 6.58 -1.56
N ALA A 406 -13.65 5.90 -2.63
CA ALA A 406 -12.49 5.04 -2.65
C ALA A 406 -11.25 5.83 -2.16
N SER A 407 -10.43 5.23 -1.26
CA SER A 407 -9.08 5.73 -1.05
C SER A 407 -8.41 5.94 -2.41
N PRO A 408 -7.42 6.84 -2.60
CA PRO A 408 -6.65 6.91 -3.86
C PRO A 408 -6.19 5.53 -4.36
N TYR A 409 -5.98 4.62 -3.40
CA TYR A 409 -5.71 3.20 -3.58
C TYR A 409 -6.89 2.40 -4.13
N SER A 410 -8.07 2.53 -3.53
CA SER A 410 -9.31 1.94 -4.01
C SER A 410 -9.72 2.54 -5.36
N GLU A 411 -9.40 3.82 -5.63
CA GLU A 411 -9.63 4.49 -6.92
C GLU A 411 -8.72 3.90 -8.00
N ALA A 412 -7.42 3.82 -7.73
CA ALA A 412 -6.46 3.16 -8.61
C ALA A 412 -6.87 1.72 -8.91
N ALA A 413 -7.34 0.99 -7.88
CA ALA A 413 -7.90 -0.35 -8.04
C ALA A 413 -9.17 -0.36 -8.91
N MET A 414 -10.11 0.56 -8.70
CA MET A 414 -11.32 0.65 -9.51
C MET A 414 -11.04 1.01 -10.97
N HIS A 415 -10.06 1.89 -11.22
CA HIS A 415 -9.57 2.24 -12.55
C HIS A 415 -8.94 1.02 -13.23
N ALA A 416 -8.05 0.32 -12.51
CA ALA A 416 -7.43 -0.92 -12.97
C ALA A 416 -8.48 -1.95 -13.41
N GLU A 417 -9.51 -2.14 -12.60
CA GLU A 417 -10.62 -3.06 -12.86
C GLU A 417 -11.50 -2.61 -14.03
N ASP A 418 -11.88 -1.33 -14.10
CA ASP A 418 -12.69 -0.82 -15.21
C ASP A 418 -11.94 -0.96 -16.54
N GLN A 419 -10.65 -0.69 -16.56
CA GLN A 419 -9.80 -0.90 -17.72
C GLN A 419 -9.71 -2.38 -18.10
N ALA A 420 -9.57 -3.26 -17.10
CA ALA A 420 -9.62 -4.70 -17.30
C ALA A 420 -10.93 -5.11 -18.02
N GLU A 421 -12.05 -4.60 -17.53
CA GLU A 421 -13.37 -4.88 -18.07
C GLU A 421 -13.57 -4.31 -19.48
N ARG A 422 -12.98 -3.15 -19.79
CA ARG A 422 -13.00 -2.58 -21.15
C ARG A 422 -12.28 -3.48 -22.17
N LEU A 423 -11.19 -4.12 -21.77
CA LEU A 423 -10.33 -4.90 -22.67
C LEU A 423 -10.74 -6.38 -22.76
N GLY A 424 -11.40 -6.94 -21.74
CA GLY A 424 -11.81 -8.35 -21.67
C GLY A 424 -13.26 -8.68 -22.05
N ALA A 425 -14.07 -7.70 -22.47
CA ALA A 425 -15.49 -7.90 -22.74
C ALA A 425 -15.75 -8.60 -24.10
N ALA A 426 -15.84 -9.94 -24.09
CA ALA A 426 -16.69 -10.63 -25.06
C ALA A 426 -18.17 -10.44 -24.68
N PRO A 427 -19.11 -10.31 -25.65
CA PRO A 427 -20.53 -10.15 -25.35
C PRO A 427 -21.03 -11.37 -24.56
N ARG A 428 -21.37 -11.20 -23.28
CA ARG A 428 -22.04 -12.25 -22.52
C ARG A 428 -23.53 -12.22 -22.84
N ALA A 429 -24.08 -13.36 -23.24
CA ALA A 429 -25.51 -13.53 -23.38
C ALA A 429 -26.17 -13.46 -21.98
N VAL A 430 -26.71 -12.29 -21.65
CA VAL A 430 -27.46 -12.06 -20.41
C VAL A 430 -28.86 -12.68 -20.53
N THR A 431 -29.31 -13.38 -19.49
CA THR A 431 -30.64 -14.00 -19.42
C THR A 431 -31.77 -12.97 -19.39
N GLY A 432 -32.24 -12.58 -20.58
CA GLY A 432 -33.62 -12.70 -21.05
C GLY A 432 -34.76 -11.82 -20.50
N ILE A 433 -34.70 -11.23 -19.30
CA ILE A 433 -35.89 -10.54 -18.74
C ILE A 433 -35.64 -9.07 -18.34
N VAL A 434 -34.40 -8.70 -18.05
CA VAL A 434 -34.09 -7.37 -17.48
C VAL A 434 -33.76 -6.31 -18.55
N LEU A 435 -33.32 -6.73 -19.73
CA LEU A 435 -32.82 -5.85 -20.80
C LEU A 435 -33.88 -5.26 -21.75
N ALA A 436 -35.16 -5.67 -21.62
CA ALA A 436 -36.20 -5.23 -22.55
C ALA A 436 -36.50 -3.71 -22.48
N ASN A 437 -36.04 -3.02 -21.43
CA ASN A 437 -36.38 -1.61 -21.18
C ASN A 437 -35.25 -0.59 -21.44
N LEU A 438 -34.01 -1.02 -21.73
CA LEU A 438 -32.86 -0.10 -21.73
C LEU A 438 -32.27 0.25 -23.10
N GLY A 439 -32.78 -0.31 -24.20
CA GLY A 439 -32.07 -0.21 -25.48
C GLY A 439 -30.69 -0.89 -25.40
N ASP A 440 -29.94 -0.93 -26.50
CA ASP A 440 -28.65 -1.63 -26.58
C ASP A 440 -27.65 -1.10 -25.52
N PRO A 441 -27.42 -1.81 -24.41
CA PRO A 441 -26.63 -1.28 -23.30
C PRO A 441 -25.15 -1.24 -23.67
N SER A 442 -24.44 -0.21 -23.23
CA SER A 442 -22.98 -0.31 -23.15
C SER A 442 -22.62 -1.43 -22.17
N GLY A 443 -21.52 -2.17 -22.41
CA GLY A 443 -21.17 -3.34 -21.60
C GLY A 443 -21.10 -3.05 -20.09
N PRO A 444 -21.41 -4.04 -19.22
CA PRO A 444 -21.56 -3.84 -17.79
C PRO A 444 -20.29 -3.32 -17.10
N VAL A 445 -20.48 -2.59 -16.00
CA VAL A 445 -19.42 -2.13 -15.08
C VAL A 445 -19.50 -2.93 -13.78
N GLY A 446 -18.37 -3.41 -13.26
CA GLY A 446 -18.32 -4.06 -11.95
C GLY A 446 -18.57 -3.10 -10.79
N ILE A 447 -19.48 -3.47 -9.90
CA ILE A 447 -19.73 -2.80 -8.62
C ILE A 447 -19.28 -3.76 -7.51
N ASN A 448 -18.42 -3.30 -6.62
CA ASN A 448 -17.75 -4.18 -5.65
C ASN A 448 -18.31 -3.96 -4.25
N GLY A 449 -18.78 -5.04 -3.61
CA GLY A 449 -18.99 -5.09 -2.18
C GLY A 449 -17.83 -5.81 -1.51
N GLU A 450 -16.92 -5.05 -0.91
CA GLU A 450 -15.66 -5.54 -0.32
C GLU A 450 -15.94 -6.25 1.01
N LEU A 451 -15.29 -7.40 1.24
CA LEU A 451 -15.40 -8.18 2.47
C LEU A 451 -14.10 -8.13 3.28
N ILE A 452 -12.96 -8.41 2.63
CA ILE A 452 -11.62 -8.32 3.23
C ILE A 452 -10.65 -7.76 2.18
N ASP A 453 -9.88 -6.75 2.56
CA ASP A 453 -8.86 -6.13 1.72
C ASP A 453 -7.47 -6.33 2.35
N ILE A 454 -6.49 -6.73 1.53
CA ILE A 454 -5.10 -6.95 1.95
C ILE A 454 -4.18 -6.17 1.02
N GLY A 455 -3.52 -5.14 1.55
CA GLY A 455 -2.49 -4.39 0.83
C GLY A 455 -1.09 -4.88 1.16
N ILE A 456 -0.24 -5.09 0.16
CA ILE A 456 1.20 -5.37 0.33
C ILE A 456 1.98 -4.23 -0.31
N ALA A 457 2.70 -3.44 0.47
CA ALA A 457 3.48 -2.31 -0.07
C ALA A 457 4.62 -2.82 -0.99
N THR A 458 4.85 -2.13 -2.12
CA THR A 458 5.92 -2.51 -3.05
C THR A 458 7.29 -2.23 -2.44
N ARG A 459 8.31 -3.03 -2.81
CA ARG A 459 9.70 -2.86 -2.34
C ARG A 459 10.23 -1.44 -2.53
N SER A 460 9.73 -0.78 -3.58
CA SER A 460 10.18 0.51 -4.06
C SER A 460 9.41 1.69 -3.48
N SER A 461 8.35 1.48 -2.71
CA SER A 461 7.55 2.57 -2.20
C SER A 461 8.22 3.25 -0.99
N VAL A 462 7.91 4.53 -0.82
CA VAL A 462 8.32 5.31 0.37
C VAL A 462 7.51 4.83 1.58
N GLU A 463 6.24 4.52 1.34
CA GLU A 463 5.25 4.04 2.31
C GLU A 463 5.69 2.73 2.97
N LEU A 464 6.35 1.81 2.25
CA LEU A 464 6.89 0.60 2.85
C LEU A 464 7.95 0.92 3.91
N ARG A 465 8.86 1.86 3.61
CA ARG A 465 9.96 2.24 4.51
C ARG A 465 9.45 2.97 5.74
N GLU A 466 8.53 3.91 5.52
CA GLU A 466 7.82 4.62 6.58
C GLU A 466 7.16 3.62 7.53
N HIS A 467 6.25 2.80 7.01
CA HIS A 467 5.51 1.86 7.85
C HIS A 467 6.43 0.83 8.52
N TRP A 468 7.50 0.38 7.85
CA TRP A 468 8.44 -0.55 8.46
C TRP A 468 9.20 0.05 9.64
N SER A 469 9.58 1.32 9.56
CA SER A 469 10.32 1.98 10.63
C SER A 469 9.43 2.31 11.85
N GLU A 470 8.18 2.70 11.60
CA GLU A 470 7.30 3.28 12.63
C GLU A 470 6.26 2.31 13.18
N VAL A 471 5.66 1.44 12.35
CA VAL A 471 4.52 0.61 12.79
C VAL A 471 4.98 -0.43 13.80
N ARG A 472 4.46 -0.32 15.02
CA ARG A 472 4.52 -1.35 16.05
C ARG A 472 3.14 -2.01 16.16
N ILE A 473 3.11 -3.33 16.18
CA ILE A 473 1.88 -4.12 16.13
C ILE A 473 1.72 -4.84 17.46
N GLY A 474 0.55 -4.72 18.06
CA GLY A 474 0.16 -5.45 19.26
C GLY A 474 -1.16 -6.18 19.04
N ASP A 475 -1.33 -7.30 19.74
CA ASP A 475 -2.60 -8.01 19.78
C ASP A 475 -3.57 -7.29 20.73
N ARG A 476 -4.77 -6.97 20.24
CA ARG A 476 -5.83 -6.34 21.02
C ARG A 476 -7.16 -7.08 20.83
N PRO A 477 -8.02 -7.17 21.86
CA PRO A 477 -9.29 -7.87 21.74
C PRO A 477 -10.24 -7.12 20.80
N GLY A 478 -10.77 -7.84 19.81
CA GLY A 478 -11.89 -7.40 18.98
C GLY A 478 -13.23 -7.46 19.72
N VAL A 479 -14.32 -7.25 18.98
CA VAL A 479 -15.71 -7.32 19.48
C VAL A 479 -15.99 -8.68 20.12
N SER A 480 -15.56 -9.76 19.46
CA SER A 480 -15.77 -11.15 19.91
C SER A 480 -14.62 -11.66 20.78
N GLN A 481 -13.77 -10.76 21.31
CA GLN A 481 -12.59 -11.08 22.13
C GLN A 481 -11.45 -11.82 21.40
N VAL A 482 -11.57 -12.02 20.09
CA VAL A 482 -10.47 -12.52 19.26
C VAL A 482 -9.33 -11.50 19.30
N GLN A 483 -8.09 -11.98 19.47
CA GLN A 483 -6.90 -11.12 19.51
C GLN A 483 -6.50 -10.69 18.10
N LEU A 484 -6.80 -9.45 17.74
CA LEU A 484 -6.51 -8.88 16.42
C LEU A 484 -5.17 -8.14 16.44
N PRO A 485 -4.31 -8.34 15.42
CA PRO A 485 -3.08 -7.57 15.29
C PRO A 485 -3.41 -6.15 14.85
N VAL A 486 -3.19 -5.17 15.71
CA VAL A 486 -3.44 -3.75 15.41
C VAL A 486 -2.19 -2.91 15.65
N PRO A 487 -1.97 -1.87 14.86
CA PRO A 487 -0.93 -0.88 15.15
C PRO A 487 -1.17 -0.17 16.49
N ASP A 488 -0.11 0.37 17.06
CA ASP A 488 -0.22 1.32 18.15
C ASP A 488 -0.98 2.61 17.73
N LEU A 489 -1.36 3.43 18.72
CA LEU A 489 -2.07 4.68 18.43
C LEU A 489 -1.21 5.72 17.71
N GLY A 490 0.13 5.57 17.73
CA GLY A 490 1.03 6.46 17.00
C GLY A 490 0.84 6.36 15.50
N TYR A 491 0.74 5.13 14.97
CA TYR A 491 0.41 4.89 13.56
C TYR A 491 -0.83 5.66 13.10
N PHE A 492 -1.91 5.65 13.89
CA PHE A 492 -3.15 6.34 13.52
C PHE A 492 -3.03 7.86 13.58
N VAL A 493 -2.19 8.40 14.47
CA VAL A 493 -1.88 9.84 14.48
C VAL A 493 -1.18 10.23 13.18
N ASP A 494 -0.20 9.45 12.72
CA ASP A 494 0.55 9.72 11.50
C ASP A 494 -0.30 9.52 10.23
N ASP A 495 -1.07 8.43 10.14
CA ASP A 495 -1.97 8.14 9.00
C ASP A 495 -3.04 9.22 8.82
N PHE A 496 -3.77 9.59 9.89
CA PHE A 496 -4.80 10.62 9.77
C PHE A 496 -4.22 12.03 9.60
N SER A 497 -3.07 12.33 10.19
CA SER A 497 -2.38 13.61 9.95
C SER A 497 -1.95 13.74 8.49
N THR A 498 -1.46 12.65 7.88
CA THR A 498 -1.07 12.61 6.47
C THR A 498 -2.23 12.95 5.55
N ILE A 499 -3.39 12.29 5.73
CA ILE A 499 -4.61 12.55 4.94
C ILE A 499 -5.09 14.01 5.10
N VAL A 500 -5.06 14.54 6.32
CA VAL A 500 -5.46 15.94 6.59
C VAL A 500 -4.50 16.92 5.93
N ARG A 501 -3.19 16.66 5.97
CA ARG A 501 -2.16 17.51 5.35
C ARG A 501 -2.19 17.44 3.82
N GLU A 502 -2.53 16.29 3.25
CA GLU A 502 -2.77 16.16 1.81
C GLU A 502 -3.93 17.06 1.38
N ALA A 503 -5.06 17.04 2.10
CA ALA A 503 -6.19 17.93 1.82
C ALA A 503 -5.82 19.43 1.95
N LEU A 504 -4.97 19.79 2.92
CA LEU A 504 -4.43 21.15 3.04
C LEU A 504 -3.53 21.54 1.85
N SER A 505 -2.80 20.57 1.28
CA SER A 505 -1.83 20.81 0.21
C SER A 505 -2.46 21.07 -1.16
N THR A 506 -3.58 20.42 -1.47
CA THR A 506 -4.24 20.52 -2.78
C THR A 506 -5.09 21.79 -2.91
N GLY A 507 -5.42 22.45 -1.79
CA GLY A 507 -6.18 23.69 -1.76
C GLY A 507 -7.62 23.57 -2.27
N GLN A 508 -8.07 22.37 -2.65
CA GLN A 508 -9.44 22.08 -2.99
C GLN A 508 -10.15 21.59 -1.73
N PRO A 509 -11.32 22.14 -1.36
CA PRO A 509 -12.10 21.56 -0.29
C PRO A 509 -12.50 20.17 -0.82
N PRO A 510 -12.05 19.07 -0.22
CA PRO A 510 -12.57 17.77 -0.63
C PRO A 510 -14.09 17.86 -0.45
N ARG A 511 -14.88 17.31 -1.37
CA ARG A 511 -16.35 17.31 -1.30
C ARG A 511 -16.87 16.42 -0.14
N ASP A 512 -16.11 16.27 0.94
CA ASP A 512 -15.97 14.97 1.60
C ASP A 512 -16.15 15.03 3.13
N THR A 513 -17.26 14.45 3.58
CA THR A 513 -17.57 14.10 4.97
C THR A 513 -16.48 13.28 5.67
N LYS A 514 -15.54 12.65 4.94
CA LYS A 514 -14.45 11.87 5.54
C LYS A 514 -13.39 12.72 6.20
N LEU A 515 -13.07 13.92 5.69
CA LEU A 515 -12.08 14.76 6.36
C LEU A 515 -12.53 15.10 7.79
N ALA A 516 -13.83 15.32 7.98
CA ALA A 516 -14.47 15.46 9.29
C ALA A 516 -14.22 14.22 10.17
N LYS A 517 -14.50 13.02 9.64
CA LYS A 517 -14.27 11.74 10.34
C LYS A 517 -12.79 11.51 10.68
N ARG A 518 -11.86 11.88 9.80
CA ARG A 518 -10.41 11.73 10.03
C ARG A 518 -9.96 12.67 11.14
N LEU A 519 -10.43 13.91 11.15
CA LEU A 519 -10.18 14.86 12.24
C LEU A 519 -10.77 14.37 13.57
N GLU A 520 -11.99 13.83 13.56
CA GLU A 520 -12.59 13.24 14.75
C GLU A 520 -11.80 12.04 15.27
N ARG A 521 -11.40 11.12 14.39
CA ARG A 521 -10.59 9.96 14.72
C ARG A 521 -9.21 10.38 15.26
N LEU A 522 -8.63 11.43 14.70
CA LEU A 522 -7.38 12.03 15.17
C LEU A 522 -7.54 12.67 16.56
N ASP A 523 -8.58 13.50 16.80
CA ASP A 523 -8.93 14.04 18.13
C ASP A 523 -9.10 12.91 19.14
N ARG A 524 -9.75 11.81 18.75
CA ARG A 524 -9.99 10.66 19.62
C ARG A 524 -8.70 9.88 19.95
N ALA A 525 -7.86 9.61 18.96
CA ALA A 525 -6.57 8.96 19.17
C ALA A 525 -5.71 9.82 20.11
N LEU A 526 -5.57 11.10 19.79
CA LEU A 526 -4.80 12.07 20.57
C LEU A 526 -5.39 12.32 21.96
N GLY A 527 -6.71 12.25 22.13
CA GLY A 527 -7.38 12.44 23.42
C GLY A 527 -7.39 11.19 24.31
N SER A 528 -6.91 10.06 23.81
CA SER A 528 -6.94 8.78 24.53
C SER A 528 -6.07 8.77 25.80
N GLY A 529 -6.37 7.87 26.73
CA GLY A 529 -5.57 7.61 27.92
C GLY A 529 -4.40 6.66 27.69
N ASP A 530 -4.10 6.29 26.45
CA ASP A 530 -3.15 5.23 26.10
C ASP A 530 -1.72 5.57 26.55
N ALA A 531 -1.08 4.62 27.22
CA ALA A 531 0.24 4.82 27.82
C ALA A 531 1.35 4.90 26.76
N ASP A 532 1.26 4.10 25.69
CA ASP A 532 2.27 4.06 24.64
C ASP A 532 2.26 5.37 23.84
N LEU A 533 1.08 5.89 23.52
CA LEU A 533 0.94 7.20 22.89
C LEU A 533 1.51 8.32 23.78
N ARG A 534 1.20 8.33 25.08
CA ARG A 534 1.73 9.32 26.02
C ARG A 534 3.26 9.26 26.13
N ASN A 535 3.82 8.05 26.18
CA ASN A 535 5.26 7.84 26.20
C ASN A 535 5.91 8.35 24.89
N ALA A 536 5.28 8.08 23.74
CA ALA A 536 5.74 8.58 22.44
C ALA A 536 5.68 10.11 22.35
N VAL A 537 4.63 10.75 22.87
CA VAL A 537 4.54 12.22 22.96
C VAL A 537 5.62 12.77 23.90
N ALA A 538 5.86 12.13 25.04
CA ALA A 538 6.88 12.55 25.99
C ALA A 538 8.29 12.47 25.38
N ALA A 539 8.61 11.38 24.66
CA ALA A 539 9.88 11.24 23.94
C ALA A 539 10.05 12.33 22.87
N ARG A 540 9.00 12.61 22.08
CA ARG A 540 9.01 13.72 21.10
C ARG A 540 9.19 15.08 21.76
N ARG A 541 8.58 15.30 22.92
CA ARG A 541 8.74 16.53 23.71
C ARG A 541 10.18 16.69 24.20
N GLN A 542 10.83 15.61 24.63
CA GLN A 542 12.24 15.63 25.04
C GLN A 542 13.16 15.95 23.85
N ALA A 543 12.93 15.33 22.69
CA ALA A 543 13.68 15.65 21.47
C ALA A 543 13.50 17.12 21.06
N LEU A 544 12.27 17.63 21.15
CA LEU A 544 11.97 19.05 20.90
C LEU A 544 12.68 19.95 21.90
N ALA A 545 12.69 19.63 23.19
CA ALA A 545 13.37 20.43 24.21
C ALA A 545 14.89 20.47 24.03
N ALA A 546 15.48 19.40 23.48
CA ALA A 546 16.91 19.36 23.17
C ALA A 546 17.29 20.28 22.00
N ALA A 547 16.43 20.41 20.98
CA ALA A 547 16.72 21.18 19.78
C ALA A 547 16.15 22.61 19.80
N LEU A 548 14.95 22.80 20.37
CA LEU A 548 14.17 24.03 20.42
C LEU A 548 13.68 24.32 21.86
N PRO A 549 14.60 24.63 22.81
CA PRO A 549 14.28 24.76 24.23
C PRO A 549 13.26 25.87 24.54
N ALA A 550 13.30 27.01 23.84
CA ALA A 550 12.36 28.11 24.08
C ALA A 550 10.93 27.77 23.61
N CYS A 551 10.79 27.02 22.50
CA CYS A 551 9.54 26.50 21.99
C CYS A 551 8.97 25.41 22.90
N ALA A 552 9.80 24.48 23.36
CA ALA A 552 9.38 23.45 24.30
C ALA A 552 8.85 24.06 25.61
N ALA A 553 9.52 25.10 26.13
CA ALA A 553 9.03 25.86 27.27
C ALA A 553 7.71 26.60 26.97
N ALA A 554 7.55 27.16 25.77
CA ALA A 554 6.34 27.87 25.36
C ALA A 554 5.12 26.94 25.19
N LEU A 555 5.32 25.68 24.77
CA LEU A 555 4.25 24.69 24.66
C LEU A 555 3.70 24.23 26.04
N GLY A 556 4.45 24.45 27.13
CA GLY A 556 4.06 24.07 28.48
C GLY A 556 3.86 22.57 28.67
N ASN A 557 3.23 22.16 29.78
CA ASN A 557 3.03 20.73 30.12
C ASN A 557 1.58 20.24 29.88
N ALA A 558 0.81 20.94 29.04
CA ALA A 558 -0.54 20.51 28.68
C ALA A 558 -0.49 19.14 27.97
N ASP A 559 -1.51 18.30 28.24
CA ASP A 559 -1.59 16.92 27.76
C ASP A 559 -2.97 16.58 27.17
N ASP A 560 -3.64 17.58 26.62
CA ASP A 560 -4.83 17.41 25.81
C ASP A 560 -4.49 17.06 24.34
N ALA A 561 -5.51 16.72 23.54
CA ALA A 561 -5.34 16.32 22.15
C ALA A 561 -4.62 17.39 21.30
N VAL A 562 -4.94 18.67 21.51
CA VAL A 562 -4.32 19.78 20.79
C VAL A 562 -2.86 19.91 21.20
N ALA A 563 -2.55 19.91 22.50
CA ALA A 563 -1.19 19.98 23.01
C ALA A 563 -0.31 18.82 22.47
N ARG A 564 -0.87 17.61 22.40
CA ARG A 564 -0.19 16.43 21.84
C ARG A 564 0.10 16.59 20.35
N ILE A 565 -0.84 17.02 19.52
CA ILE A 565 -0.57 17.19 18.07
C ILE A 565 0.42 18.32 17.77
N ARG A 566 0.47 19.37 18.61
CA ARG A 566 1.47 20.44 18.50
C ARG A 566 2.88 19.89 18.67
N VAL A 567 3.11 19.12 19.74
CA VAL A 567 4.39 18.44 20.00
C VAL A 567 4.69 17.45 18.88
N TRP A 568 3.71 16.61 18.53
CA TRP A 568 3.87 15.55 17.53
C TRP A 568 4.30 16.10 16.18
N SER A 569 3.57 17.10 15.67
CA SER A 569 3.80 17.69 14.36
C SER A 569 5.08 18.52 14.29
N LEU A 570 5.41 19.30 15.33
CA LEU A 570 6.65 20.09 15.36
C LEU A 570 7.89 19.19 15.50
N ALA A 571 7.82 18.17 16.36
CA ALA A 571 8.90 17.20 16.49
C ALA A 571 9.08 16.39 15.20
N GLY A 572 8.00 16.03 14.51
CA GLY A 572 8.03 15.37 13.20
C GLY A 572 8.72 16.22 12.13
N LEU A 573 8.37 17.51 12.03
CA LEU A 573 9.05 18.46 11.12
C LEU A 573 10.54 18.59 11.44
N LEU A 574 10.88 18.75 12.71
CA LEU A 574 12.27 18.85 13.16
C LEU A 574 13.06 17.59 12.79
N ALA A 575 12.53 16.40 13.11
CA ALA A 575 13.18 15.13 12.80
C ALA A 575 13.36 14.95 11.29
N ALA A 576 12.33 15.26 10.49
CA ALA A 576 12.39 15.16 9.04
C ALA A 576 13.45 16.09 8.44
N LEU A 577 13.55 17.34 8.90
CA LEU A 577 14.58 18.27 8.44
C LEU A 577 15.97 17.85 8.90
N GLN A 578 16.14 17.40 10.15
CA GLN A 578 17.42 16.91 10.66
C GLN A 578 17.93 15.66 9.92
N ALA A 579 17.03 14.76 9.52
CA ALA A 579 17.35 13.57 8.74
C ALA A 579 17.66 13.89 7.26
N SER A 580 17.04 14.95 6.72
CA SER A 580 17.13 15.28 5.29
C SER A 580 18.17 16.34 4.96
N THR A 581 18.69 17.06 5.96
CA THR A 581 19.65 18.15 5.79
C THR A 581 20.82 18.05 6.77
N LEU A 582 22.02 17.87 6.24
CA LEU A 582 23.25 17.83 7.06
C LEU A 582 23.69 19.24 7.50
N ALA A 583 23.26 20.29 6.80
CA ALA A 583 23.68 21.67 7.02
C ALA A 583 22.84 22.46 8.06
N VAL A 584 21.69 21.94 8.50
CA VAL A 584 20.64 22.72 9.19
C VAL A 584 20.63 22.51 10.70
N GLN A 585 21.45 21.60 11.23
CA GLN A 585 21.19 21.04 12.57
C GLN A 585 21.28 22.03 13.75
N GLN A 586 22.02 23.15 13.65
CA GLN A 586 22.13 24.11 14.77
C GLN A 586 21.66 25.53 14.45
N GLY A 587 22.10 26.14 13.35
CA GLY A 587 21.77 27.54 13.03
C GLY A 587 20.28 27.77 12.76
N TRP A 588 19.65 26.85 12.01
CA TRP A 588 18.21 26.91 11.74
C TRP A 588 17.39 26.59 12.98
N CYS A 589 17.79 25.59 13.78
CA CYS A 589 17.08 25.27 15.02
C CYS A 589 17.08 26.47 15.96
N HIS A 590 18.22 27.13 16.16
CA HIS A 590 18.29 28.34 16.99
C HIS A 590 17.41 29.48 16.45
N ALA A 591 17.45 29.74 15.14
CA ALA A 591 16.63 30.78 14.52
C ALA A 591 15.13 30.47 14.62
N LEU A 592 14.74 29.21 14.37
CA LEU A 592 13.38 28.73 14.52
C LEU A 592 12.91 28.86 15.97
N ASP A 593 13.75 28.47 16.93
CA ASP A 593 13.42 28.53 18.35
C ASP A 593 13.15 29.97 18.81
N ALA A 594 14.01 30.91 18.39
CA ALA A 594 13.88 32.32 18.71
C ALA A 594 12.64 32.96 18.07
N TRP A 595 12.28 32.57 16.84
CA TRP A 595 11.15 33.14 16.11
C TRP A 595 9.80 32.53 16.48
N LEU A 596 9.74 31.21 16.69
CA LEU A 596 8.49 30.49 16.93
C LEU A 596 8.06 30.58 18.41
N ALA A 597 9.00 30.59 19.37
CA ALA A 597 8.66 30.62 20.79
C ALA A 597 7.79 31.82 21.22
N PRO A 598 8.03 33.07 20.76
CA PRO A 598 7.12 34.19 21.06
C PRO A 598 5.70 33.97 20.53
N GLN A 599 5.56 33.40 19.33
CA GLN A 599 4.27 33.14 18.69
C GLN A 599 3.51 32.00 19.36
N LEU A 600 4.23 30.98 19.84
CA LEU A 600 3.66 29.91 20.68
C LEU A 600 3.09 30.48 21.97
N ARG A 601 3.84 31.35 22.67
CA ARG A 601 3.37 32.00 23.93
C ARG A 601 2.18 32.92 23.70
N ALA A 602 2.15 33.64 22.58
CA ALA A 602 1.06 34.53 22.22
C ALA A 602 -0.15 33.80 21.62
N GLY A 603 -0.04 32.50 21.30
CA GLY A 603 -1.07 31.74 20.59
C GLY A 603 -1.28 32.16 19.13
N THR A 604 -0.37 32.96 18.56
CA THR A 604 -0.51 33.55 17.22
C THR A 604 0.07 32.68 16.11
N TRP A 605 0.79 31.61 16.45
CA TRP A 605 1.39 30.70 15.47
C TRP A 605 0.33 29.86 14.72
N VAL A 606 -0.87 29.71 15.28
CA VAL A 606 -2.02 29.06 14.63
C VAL A 606 -2.95 30.13 14.07
N ASN A 607 -3.17 30.12 12.76
CA ASN A 607 -4.13 31.01 12.11
C ASN A 607 -5.41 30.26 11.75
N LEU A 608 -6.43 30.38 12.61
CA LEU A 608 -7.76 29.78 12.35
C LEU A 608 -8.40 30.31 11.06
N ALA A 609 -8.09 31.54 10.65
CA ALA A 609 -8.64 32.11 9.42
C ALA A 609 -8.06 31.44 8.17
N ALA A 610 -6.80 30.98 8.23
CA ALA A 610 -6.14 30.30 7.11
C ALA A 610 -6.82 28.96 6.75
N VAL A 611 -7.47 28.31 7.71
CA VAL A 611 -8.18 27.03 7.49
C VAL A 611 -9.69 27.19 7.31
N ASN A 612 -10.22 28.42 7.33
CA ASN A 612 -11.66 28.66 7.25
C ASN A 612 -12.30 28.06 5.98
N PHE A 613 -11.58 28.13 4.87
CA PHE A 613 -12.08 27.61 3.60
C PHE A 613 -12.37 26.11 3.66
N ILE A 614 -11.42 25.32 4.17
CA ILE A 614 -11.58 23.87 4.38
C ILE A 614 -12.56 23.59 5.54
N TRP A 615 -12.48 24.36 6.62
CA TRP A 615 -13.35 24.18 7.79
C TRP A 615 -14.83 24.41 7.48
N ASN A 616 -15.15 25.41 6.66
CA ASN A 616 -16.54 25.69 6.28
C ASN A 616 -17.13 24.51 5.49
N ALA A 617 -16.36 23.89 4.58
CA ALA A 617 -16.80 22.69 3.88
C ALA A 617 -17.11 21.54 4.86
N ILE A 618 -16.25 21.32 5.87
CA ILE A 618 -16.45 20.29 6.90
C ILE A 618 -17.68 20.58 7.78
N ARG A 619 -17.90 21.84 8.17
CA ARG A 619 -18.97 22.24 9.09
C ARG A 619 -20.35 22.18 8.43
N ASP A 620 -20.44 22.62 7.18
CA ASP A 620 -21.71 22.75 6.48
C ASP A 620 -22.35 21.37 6.18
N ASP A 621 -21.56 20.28 6.24
CA ASP A 621 -22.00 18.89 6.13
C ASP A 621 -22.62 18.29 7.42
N GLY A 622 -22.53 18.98 8.57
CA GLY A 622 -23.19 18.54 9.81
C GLY A 622 -22.62 17.29 10.49
N ALA A 623 -21.43 16.84 10.08
CA ALA A 623 -20.75 15.65 10.60
C ALA A 623 -20.25 15.82 12.06
N LEU A 624 -19.83 17.03 12.45
CA LEU A 624 -19.34 17.34 13.81
C LEU A 624 -20.40 18.13 14.60
N ARG A 625 -21.28 17.41 15.30
CA ARG A 625 -22.42 18.02 16.04
C ARG A 625 -22.07 18.55 17.42
N ASP A 626 -21.04 17.99 18.05
CA ASP A 626 -20.52 18.45 19.34
C ASP A 626 -19.67 19.71 19.11
N ALA A 627 -20.14 20.85 19.63
CA ALA A 627 -19.50 22.15 19.47
C ALA A 627 -18.08 22.19 20.07
N GLU A 628 -17.84 21.47 21.17
CA GLU A 628 -16.53 21.43 21.82
C GLU A 628 -15.54 20.59 21.01
N ARG A 629 -15.98 19.40 20.55
CA ARG A 629 -15.19 18.56 19.64
C ARG A 629 -14.90 19.28 18.33
N ALA A 630 -15.89 19.97 17.76
CA ALA A 630 -15.72 20.75 16.55
C ALA A 630 -14.67 21.85 16.74
N ALA A 631 -14.69 22.56 17.88
CA ALA A 631 -13.66 23.55 18.19
C ALA A 631 -12.25 22.95 18.25
N ARG A 632 -12.08 21.80 18.94
CA ARG A 632 -10.79 21.09 18.98
C ARG A 632 -10.33 20.59 17.62
N CYS A 633 -11.21 19.99 16.83
CA CYS A 633 -10.89 19.52 15.47
C CYS A 633 -10.44 20.67 14.56
N ARG A 634 -11.08 21.83 14.66
CA ARG A 634 -10.66 23.03 13.92
C ARG A 634 -9.27 23.50 14.36
N GLU A 635 -8.98 23.43 15.64
CA GLU A 635 -7.67 23.80 16.16
C GLU A 635 -6.57 22.80 15.73
N ILE A 636 -6.86 21.49 15.76
CA ILE A 636 -5.98 20.44 15.22
C ILE A 636 -5.68 20.71 13.73
N LEU A 637 -6.72 20.98 12.92
CA LEU A 637 -6.57 21.33 11.50
C LEU A 637 -5.66 22.55 11.32
N ALA A 638 -5.85 23.58 12.15
CA ALA A 638 -5.05 24.80 12.07
C ALA A 638 -3.59 24.60 12.55
N VAL A 639 -3.34 23.71 13.52
CA VAL A 639 -1.99 23.29 13.91
C VAL A 639 -1.29 22.59 12.74
N LEU A 640 -1.95 21.63 12.09
CA LEU A 640 -1.40 20.93 10.93
C LEU A 640 -1.12 21.88 9.77
N GLY A 641 -2.01 22.85 9.53
CA GLY A 641 -1.81 23.93 8.55
C GLY A 641 -0.61 24.83 8.87
N ALA A 642 -0.45 25.22 10.14
CA ALA A 642 0.69 26.03 10.57
C ALA A 642 2.03 25.28 10.39
N VAL A 643 2.09 23.99 10.74
CA VAL A 643 3.29 23.16 10.54
C VAL A 643 3.58 22.98 9.04
N ALA A 644 2.56 22.78 8.20
CA ALA A 644 2.74 22.74 6.75
C ALA A 644 3.32 24.05 6.21
N GLN A 645 2.88 25.21 6.70
CA GLN A 645 3.43 26.51 6.31
C GLN A 645 4.89 26.68 6.77
N LEU A 646 5.26 26.18 7.94
CA LEU A 646 6.65 26.17 8.42
C LEU A 646 7.54 25.29 7.52
N ALA A 647 7.05 24.12 7.14
CA ALA A 647 7.74 23.24 6.20
C ALA A 647 7.92 23.90 4.83
N ASP A 648 6.87 24.53 4.28
CA ASP A 648 6.91 25.26 3.01
C ASP A 648 7.92 26.42 3.08
N THR A 649 7.99 27.13 4.22
CA THR A 649 8.96 28.22 4.46
C THR A 649 10.40 27.70 4.52
N ALA A 650 10.62 26.57 5.20
CA ALA A 650 11.92 25.91 5.24
C ALA A 650 12.36 25.47 3.83
N MET A 651 11.47 24.85 3.06
CA MET A 651 11.72 24.42 1.68
C MET A 651 12.02 25.59 0.74
N GLN A 652 11.26 26.70 0.84
CA GLN A 652 11.52 27.92 0.08
C GLN A 652 12.88 28.53 0.42
N SER A 653 13.28 28.48 1.70
CA SER A 653 14.60 28.94 2.14
C SER A 653 15.72 28.09 1.53
N LEU A 654 15.53 26.77 1.44
CA LEU A 654 16.47 25.86 0.78
C LEU A 654 16.51 26.09 -0.74
N ALA A 655 15.37 26.35 -1.39
CA ALA A 655 15.32 26.68 -2.81
C ALA A 655 15.99 28.03 -3.13
N ALA A 656 15.77 29.05 -2.29
CA ALA A 656 16.45 30.34 -2.42
C ALA A 656 17.97 30.21 -2.26
N ARG A 657 18.43 29.28 -1.41
CA ARG A 657 19.85 28.90 -1.32
C ARG A 657 20.37 28.31 -2.62
N GLU A 658 19.71 27.30 -3.16
CA GLU A 658 20.08 26.70 -4.45
C GLU A 658 20.15 27.76 -5.57
N GLN A 659 19.21 28.69 -5.61
CA GLN A 659 19.24 29.81 -6.55
C GLN A 659 20.44 30.73 -6.31
N ALA A 660 20.74 31.12 -5.07
CA ALA A 660 21.92 31.93 -4.75
C ALA A 660 23.25 31.21 -5.07
N LEU A 661 23.26 29.87 -5.05
CA LEU A 661 24.41 29.05 -5.45
C LEU A 661 24.61 29.03 -6.97
N THR A 662 23.53 29.11 -7.73
CA THR A 662 23.54 28.96 -9.20
C THR A 662 23.43 30.29 -9.96
N ALA A 663 22.98 31.37 -9.30
CA ALA A 663 22.78 32.68 -9.90
C ALA A 663 23.99 33.63 -9.69
N GLY A 664 24.47 34.19 -10.80
CA GLY A 664 25.53 35.23 -10.81
C GLY A 664 26.95 34.68 -10.55
N GLU A 665 27.97 35.49 -10.90
CA GLU A 665 29.39 35.08 -10.79
C GLU A 665 29.84 34.68 -9.37
N PRO A 666 29.45 35.36 -8.27
CA PRO A 666 29.92 34.98 -6.94
C PRO A 666 29.36 33.63 -6.45
N GLY A 667 28.11 33.30 -6.81
CA GLY A 667 27.46 32.02 -6.48
C GLY A 667 28.11 30.86 -7.23
N ALA A 668 28.20 30.97 -8.55
CA ALA A 668 28.80 29.96 -9.42
C ALA A 668 30.25 29.64 -9.02
N ARG A 669 31.07 30.66 -8.76
CA ARG A 669 32.47 30.48 -8.30
C ARG A 669 32.57 29.67 -7.00
N ARG A 670 31.57 29.69 -6.13
CA ARG A 670 31.59 28.95 -4.86
C ARG A 670 31.31 27.46 -5.06
N LEU A 671 30.31 27.13 -5.89
CA LEU A 671 30.03 25.74 -6.25
C LEU A 671 31.24 25.15 -6.98
N ASP A 672 31.83 25.91 -7.90
CA ASP A 672 33.06 25.55 -8.59
C ASP A 672 34.21 25.28 -7.61
N GLN A 673 34.41 26.12 -6.60
CA GLN A 673 35.44 25.91 -5.57
C GLN A 673 35.22 24.62 -4.77
N ALA A 674 33.98 24.30 -4.40
CA ALA A 674 33.66 23.06 -3.71
C ALA A 674 33.93 21.83 -4.59
N LEU A 675 33.49 21.87 -5.85
CA LEU A 675 33.73 20.80 -6.82
C LEU A 675 35.23 20.66 -7.15
N GLN A 676 35.97 21.76 -7.26
CA GLN A 676 37.43 21.75 -7.43
C GLN A 676 38.13 21.10 -6.24
N ALA A 677 37.69 21.37 -5.01
CA ALA A 677 38.24 20.73 -3.82
C ALA A 677 38.04 19.20 -3.86
N LEU A 678 36.87 18.72 -4.29
CA LEU A 678 36.63 17.29 -4.52
C LEU A 678 37.54 16.71 -5.61
N GLY A 679 37.76 17.45 -6.70
CA GLY A 679 38.70 17.06 -7.76
C GLY A 679 40.16 16.95 -7.26
N VAL A 680 40.61 17.90 -6.44
CA VAL A 680 41.95 17.85 -5.81
C VAL A 680 42.08 16.63 -4.90
N MET A 681 41.01 16.28 -4.16
CA MET A 681 41.00 15.06 -3.36
C MET A 681 41.10 13.80 -4.21
N GLN A 682 40.39 13.73 -5.34
CA GLN A 682 40.50 12.60 -6.27
C GLN A 682 41.93 12.45 -6.80
N ILE A 683 42.55 13.56 -7.24
CA ILE A 683 43.95 13.56 -7.71
C ILE A 683 44.89 13.03 -6.62
N ALA A 684 44.71 13.47 -5.37
CA ALA A 684 45.54 12.99 -4.26
C ALA A 684 45.35 11.48 -3.98
N LEU A 685 44.13 10.96 -4.14
CA LEU A 685 43.86 9.52 -4.03
C LEU A 685 44.49 8.73 -5.19
N ASP A 686 44.46 9.27 -6.41
CA ASP A 686 45.08 8.67 -7.59
C ASP A 686 46.61 8.61 -7.45
N GLU A 687 47.24 9.72 -7.01
CA GLU A 687 48.67 9.80 -6.68
C GLU A 687 49.07 8.81 -5.58
N ALA A 688 48.17 8.55 -4.63
CA ALA A 688 48.33 7.53 -3.60
C ALA A 688 48.08 6.09 -4.10
N ARG A 689 48.41 5.80 -5.37
CA ARG A 689 48.19 4.50 -6.05
C ARG A 689 46.72 4.12 -6.18
N HIS A 690 45.87 5.09 -6.52
CA HIS A 690 44.43 4.88 -6.65
C HIS A 690 43.84 4.33 -5.33
N ALA A 691 44.15 4.99 -4.23
CA ALA A 691 43.76 4.56 -2.89
C ALA A 691 42.25 4.67 -2.63
N GLY A 692 41.49 5.27 -3.54
CA GLY A 692 40.04 5.42 -3.43
C GLY A 692 39.42 6.28 -4.52
N THR A 693 38.13 6.53 -4.39
CA THR A 693 37.32 7.37 -5.29
C THR A 693 36.45 8.34 -4.50
N VAL A 694 36.35 9.58 -4.96
CA VAL A 694 35.44 10.60 -4.47
C VAL A 694 34.18 10.57 -5.33
N LEU A 695 33.04 10.29 -4.71
CA LEU A 695 31.75 10.17 -5.37
C LEU A 695 30.85 11.32 -4.94
N LEU A 696 30.39 12.12 -5.90
CA LEU A 696 29.35 13.13 -5.64
C LEU A 696 28.01 12.43 -5.40
N THR A 697 27.29 12.83 -4.36
CA THR A 697 25.98 12.27 -3.96
C THR A 697 24.97 13.38 -3.68
N GLY A 698 23.78 13.02 -3.20
CA GLY A 698 22.76 13.98 -2.77
C GLY A 698 22.20 14.85 -3.90
N ALA A 699 21.72 16.04 -3.55
CA ALA A 699 20.93 16.87 -4.46
C ALA A 699 21.76 17.39 -5.65
N VAL A 700 23.05 17.67 -5.44
CA VAL A 700 23.95 18.12 -6.52
C VAL A 700 24.15 17.01 -7.55
N ALA A 701 24.34 15.77 -7.11
CA ALA A 701 24.41 14.62 -8.01
C ALA A 701 23.11 14.46 -8.82
N VAL A 702 21.96 14.64 -8.19
CA VAL A 702 20.66 14.63 -8.87
C VAL A 702 20.58 15.73 -9.95
N ARG A 703 21.04 16.96 -9.65
CA ARG A 703 21.04 18.05 -10.64
C ARG A 703 21.98 17.77 -11.82
N GLN A 704 23.18 17.23 -11.58
CA GLN A 704 24.10 16.86 -12.66
C GLN A 704 23.52 15.77 -13.56
N GLN A 705 22.93 14.72 -12.96
CA GLN A 705 22.24 13.67 -13.69
C GLN A 705 21.05 14.21 -14.49
N ALA A 706 20.28 15.14 -13.93
CA ALA A 706 19.13 15.74 -14.60
C ALA A 706 19.56 16.59 -15.82
N LEU A 707 20.58 17.43 -15.64
CA LEU A 707 21.15 18.23 -16.72
C LEU A 707 21.75 17.34 -17.82
N HIS A 708 22.46 16.27 -17.45
CA HIS A 708 23.00 15.30 -18.39
C HIS A 708 21.91 14.60 -19.20
N ALA A 709 20.76 14.31 -18.59
CA ALA A 709 19.57 13.78 -19.25
C ALA A 709 18.72 14.83 -20.00
N GLY A 710 19.21 16.07 -20.12
CA GLY A 710 18.54 17.16 -20.87
C GLY A 710 17.27 17.69 -20.21
N LEU A 711 17.16 17.60 -18.88
CA LEU A 711 16.08 18.22 -18.11
C LEU A 711 16.42 19.69 -17.78
N THR A 712 15.38 20.47 -17.53
CA THR A 712 15.46 21.90 -17.18
C THR A 712 15.13 22.14 -15.71
N ALA A 713 15.44 23.35 -15.21
CA ALA A 713 15.10 23.75 -13.85
C ALA A 713 13.61 23.64 -13.49
N GLN A 714 12.74 23.69 -14.49
CA GLN A 714 11.29 23.53 -14.30
C GLN A 714 10.92 22.07 -14.01
N ASP A 715 11.64 21.11 -14.60
CA ASP A 715 11.34 19.68 -14.46
C ASP A 715 11.63 19.16 -13.05
N TRP A 716 12.60 19.76 -12.34
CA TRP A 716 12.95 19.40 -10.97
C TRP A 716 12.51 20.43 -9.92
N ALA A 717 11.58 21.33 -10.24
CA ALA A 717 11.13 22.38 -9.32
C ALA A 717 10.49 21.83 -8.02
N ALA A 718 9.91 20.64 -8.08
CA ALA A 718 9.31 19.95 -6.93
C ALA A 718 10.29 19.04 -6.17
N ALA A 719 11.50 18.83 -6.72
CA ALA A 719 12.50 17.98 -6.09
C ALA A 719 13.16 18.70 -4.90
N TRP A 720 13.73 17.91 -4.01
CA TRP A 720 14.52 18.37 -2.88
C TRP A 720 15.60 19.37 -3.32
N PRO A 721 15.65 20.59 -2.75
CA PRO A 721 16.63 21.59 -3.13
C PRO A 721 18.07 21.22 -2.76
N VAL A 722 19.04 21.85 -3.42
CA VAL A 722 20.45 21.75 -3.02
C VAL A 722 20.68 22.55 -1.74
N ASP A 723 20.92 21.84 -0.64
CA ASP A 723 21.24 22.40 0.67
C ASP A 723 22.73 22.27 1.04
N VAL A 724 23.37 21.16 0.64
CA VAL A 724 24.79 20.82 0.84
C VAL A 724 25.37 20.13 -0.40
N VAL A 725 26.66 20.35 -0.67
CA VAL A 725 27.45 19.47 -1.54
C VAL A 725 27.81 18.20 -0.75
N GLU A 726 27.11 17.11 -1.03
CA GLU A 726 27.34 15.81 -0.40
C GLU A 726 28.30 14.97 -1.23
N ALA A 727 29.33 14.40 -0.61
CA ALA A 727 30.24 13.47 -1.27
C ALA A 727 30.69 12.32 -0.36
N GLU A 728 30.91 11.15 -0.96
CA GLU A 728 31.45 9.98 -0.30
C GLU A 728 32.89 9.72 -0.78
N VAL A 729 33.80 9.43 0.14
CA VAL A 729 35.17 9.04 -0.16
C VAL A 729 35.32 7.55 0.09
N HIS A 730 35.31 6.77 -0.97
CA HIS A 730 35.42 5.31 -0.96
C HIS A 730 36.89 4.92 -0.98
N LEU A 731 37.41 4.38 0.11
CA LEU A 731 38.81 3.95 0.19
C LEU A 731 38.97 2.48 -0.20
N ASN A 732 40.13 2.09 -0.74
CA ASN A 732 40.46 0.69 -0.99
C ASN A 732 40.93 -0.01 0.29
N ALA A 733 40.43 -1.22 0.56
CA ALA A 733 40.59 -1.97 1.81
C ALA A 733 42.03 -2.09 2.36
N PRO A 734 43.10 -2.27 1.56
CA PRO A 734 44.45 -2.39 2.10
C PRO A 734 45.12 -1.07 2.52
N LEU A 735 44.47 0.09 2.31
CA LEU A 735 45.05 1.42 2.56
C LEU A 735 44.21 2.30 3.52
N ALA A 736 43.14 1.76 4.09
CA ALA A 736 42.05 2.53 4.70
C ALA A 736 42.47 3.47 5.84
N GLN A 737 43.20 2.99 6.86
CA GLN A 737 43.44 3.83 8.05
C GLN A 737 44.45 4.97 7.84
N PRO A 738 45.64 4.75 7.25
CA PRO A 738 46.63 5.81 7.04
C PRO A 738 46.18 6.83 5.99
N VAL A 739 45.43 6.39 4.98
CA VAL A 739 44.85 7.27 3.96
C VAL A 739 43.66 8.03 4.52
N ALA A 740 42.78 7.41 5.33
CA ALA A 740 41.71 8.11 6.04
C ALA A 740 42.24 9.26 6.91
N ASP A 741 43.28 9.00 7.72
CA ASP A 741 43.91 10.04 8.55
C ASP A 741 44.58 11.13 7.71
N THR A 742 45.11 10.77 6.54
CA THR A 742 45.75 11.72 5.62
C THR A 742 44.71 12.56 4.88
N VAL A 743 43.63 11.96 4.38
CA VAL A 743 42.48 12.63 3.76
C VAL A 743 41.80 13.53 4.79
N ALA A 744 41.53 13.04 6.00
CA ALA A 744 41.00 13.86 7.10
C ALA A 744 41.92 15.04 7.43
N ARG A 745 43.25 14.84 7.49
CA ARG A 745 44.21 15.94 7.68
C ARG A 745 44.30 16.88 6.48
N MET A 746 44.12 16.39 5.25
CA MET A 746 44.05 17.19 4.03
C MET A 746 42.75 18.00 3.96
N LEU A 747 41.66 17.52 4.54
CA LEU A 747 40.40 18.25 4.70
C LEU A 747 40.51 19.35 5.77
N ILE A 748 41.39 19.16 6.75
CA ILE A 748 41.60 20.11 7.87
C ILE A 748 42.70 21.15 7.54
N ARG A 749 43.72 20.83 6.73
CA ARG A 749 44.87 21.74 6.46
C ARG A 749 44.54 23.02 5.68
N PRO A 750 43.66 23.05 4.67
CA PRO A 750 43.27 24.28 3.97
C PRO A 750 42.54 25.29 4.88
N ALA A 751 42.01 24.84 6.03
CA ALA A 751 41.27 25.67 6.98
C ALA A 751 42.14 26.70 7.74
N SER A 752 43.48 26.61 7.66
CA SER A 752 44.36 27.58 8.31
C SER A 752 44.68 28.84 7.48
N VAL A 753 44.16 28.94 6.24
CA VAL A 753 44.45 30.07 5.31
C VAL A 753 43.19 30.77 4.78
N ASN A 754 41.99 30.24 5.03
CA ASN A 754 40.69 30.84 4.64
C ASN A 754 39.63 30.58 5.75
N PRO A 755 38.48 31.27 5.79
CA PRO A 755 37.55 31.29 6.95
C PRO A 755 36.67 30.02 7.10
N TRP A 756 37.21 28.83 6.78
CA TRP A 756 36.49 27.56 6.85
C TRP A 756 36.74 26.85 8.20
N ARG A 757 35.69 26.30 8.81
CA ARG A 757 35.69 25.47 10.01
C ARG A 757 35.32 24.05 9.62
N CYS A 758 36.13 23.08 10.00
CA CYS A 758 35.82 21.66 9.86
C CYS A 758 35.33 21.10 11.21
N SER A 759 34.29 20.28 11.19
CA SER A 759 33.78 19.56 12.36
C SER A 759 33.39 18.14 11.98
N GLN A 760 33.52 17.20 12.91
CA GLN A 760 33.16 15.80 12.70
C GLN A 760 31.88 15.49 13.48
N LEU A 761 30.92 14.84 12.81
CA LEU A 761 29.67 14.36 13.40
C LEU A 761 29.88 12.99 14.06
N ALA A 762 28.91 12.57 14.87
CA ALA A 762 28.96 11.32 15.62
C ALA A 762 29.00 10.07 14.73
N ASP A 763 28.46 10.15 13.50
CA ASP A 763 28.48 9.10 12.48
C ASP A 763 29.78 9.07 11.66
N GLY A 764 30.75 9.92 11.99
CA GLY A 764 32.03 10.03 11.30
C GLY A 764 32.03 10.99 10.10
N THR A 765 30.89 11.58 9.74
CA THR A 765 30.77 12.57 8.65
C THR A 765 31.55 13.84 8.98
N VAL A 766 32.34 14.35 8.03
CA VAL A 766 33.10 15.60 8.17
C VAL A 766 32.32 16.72 7.49
N LEU A 767 31.95 17.74 8.25
CA LEU A 767 31.34 18.97 7.76
C LEU A 767 32.39 20.07 7.57
N VAL A 768 32.34 20.76 6.44
CA VAL A 768 33.19 21.92 6.13
C VAL A 768 32.31 23.16 5.98
N GLN A 769 32.41 24.15 6.87
CA GLN A 769 31.54 25.34 6.97
C GLN A 769 32.37 26.64 6.86
N ARG A 770 31.85 27.82 6.46
CA ARG A 770 32.47 29.12 6.86
C ARG A 770 31.86 29.63 8.16
N THR A 771 32.63 30.43 8.87
CA THR A 771 32.38 30.82 10.27
C THR A 771 31.21 31.76 10.56
N ASN A 772 30.47 32.31 9.58
CA ASN A 772 29.37 33.25 9.86
C ASN A 772 28.14 32.95 8.98
N SER A 773 27.18 32.16 9.49
CA SER A 773 25.86 32.05 8.84
C SER A 773 24.72 32.13 9.87
N ASP A 774 24.11 33.31 9.96
CA ASP A 774 22.91 33.53 10.75
C ASP A 774 21.68 33.18 9.89
N TRP A 775 20.81 32.32 10.39
CA TRP A 775 19.52 32.03 9.75
C TRP A 775 18.47 33.05 10.19
N ARG A 776 17.57 33.47 9.27
CA ARG A 776 16.29 34.08 9.63
C ARG A 776 15.15 33.21 9.12
N VAL A 777 14.04 33.26 9.85
CA VAL A 777 12.84 32.45 9.59
C VAL A 777 11.84 33.16 8.66
N ASP A 778 12.13 34.41 8.26
CA ASP A 778 11.35 35.18 7.28
C ASP A 778 11.59 34.76 5.82
N GLY A 779 12.21 33.60 5.59
CA GLY A 779 12.56 33.11 4.26
C GLY A 779 13.73 33.85 3.61
N THR A 780 14.38 34.78 4.33
CA THR A 780 15.54 35.51 3.81
C THR A 780 16.79 35.15 4.59
N LEU A 781 17.84 34.73 3.90
CA LEU A 781 19.16 34.71 4.52
C LEU A 781 19.61 36.16 4.70
N PRO A 782 20.06 36.59 5.89
CA PRO A 782 20.91 37.77 5.99
C PRO A 782 22.26 37.40 5.36
N ASP A 783 22.38 37.60 4.05
CA ASP A 783 23.63 37.76 3.29
C ASP A 783 24.80 36.78 3.57
N ALA A 784 24.53 35.53 3.95
CA ALA A 784 25.57 34.65 4.50
C ALA A 784 26.02 33.49 3.58
N ASP A 785 27.26 33.61 3.12
CA ASP A 785 28.21 32.53 2.79
C ASP A 785 28.25 31.41 3.88
N PRO A 786 28.47 30.10 3.59
CA PRO A 786 28.68 29.43 2.30
C PRO A 786 28.02 28.02 2.20
N ILE A 787 28.33 27.34 1.09
CA ILE A 787 28.26 25.89 0.89
C ILE A 787 28.91 25.13 2.05
N VAL A 788 28.13 24.29 2.72
CA VAL A 788 28.59 23.39 3.77
C VAL A 788 28.84 22.05 3.12
N MET A 789 30.06 21.68 2.77
CA MET A 789 30.31 20.36 2.18
C MET A 789 30.19 19.27 3.26
N ALA A 790 29.51 18.16 2.96
CA ALA A 790 29.46 16.99 3.83
C ALA A 790 30.21 15.83 3.18
N LEU A 791 31.20 15.32 3.90
CA LEU A 791 32.10 14.26 3.43
C LEU A 791 31.98 13.04 4.31
N ARG A 792 31.53 11.93 3.73
CA ARG A 792 31.48 10.64 4.41
C ARG A 792 32.62 9.76 3.95
N LEU A 793 33.42 9.27 4.88
CA LEU A 793 34.45 8.29 4.58
C LEU A 793 33.84 6.88 4.58
N VAL A 794 34.07 6.11 3.51
CA VAL A 794 33.56 4.75 3.35
C VAL A 794 34.75 3.80 3.24
N VAL A 795 34.86 2.86 4.18
CA VAL A 795 35.93 1.85 4.23
C VAL A 795 35.32 0.48 3.88
N PRO A 796 35.95 -0.34 3.02
CA PRO A 796 35.36 -1.60 2.58
C PRO A 796 35.47 -2.63 3.70
N GLY A 797 34.38 -2.77 4.43
CA GLY A 797 34.10 -3.83 5.41
C GLY A 797 32.61 -4.21 5.42
N ASP A 798 31.76 -3.33 4.90
CA ASP A 798 30.34 -3.58 4.68
C ASP A 798 30.10 -4.24 3.32
N ALA A 799 29.15 -5.16 3.26
CA ALA A 799 28.72 -5.87 2.04
C ALA A 799 28.16 -4.95 0.92
N ASP A 800 28.20 -3.63 1.09
CA ASP A 800 27.77 -2.58 0.16
C ASP A 800 28.78 -2.28 -0.97
N ALA A 801 29.81 -3.12 -1.14
CA ALA A 801 30.90 -2.89 -2.08
C ALA A 801 30.43 -2.87 -3.55
N VAL A 802 30.75 -1.76 -4.22
CA VAL A 802 30.43 -1.36 -5.61
C VAL A 802 29.04 -0.74 -5.79
N ARG A 803 28.83 0.46 -5.24
CA ARG A 803 27.84 1.38 -5.81
C ARG A 803 28.36 1.87 -7.16
N ALA A 804 27.60 1.66 -8.23
CA ALA A 804 27.93 2.16 -9.56
C ALA A 804 28.06 3.69 -9.55
N ALA A 805 29.07 4.19 -10.27
CA ALA A 805 29.32 5.61 -10.46
C ALA A 805 29.28 5.92 -11.97
N ASP A 806 28.63 7.02 -12.32
CA ASP A 806 28.69 7.60 -13.65
C ASP A 806 29.79 8.67 -13.68
N VAL A 807 30.32 8.99 -14.86
CA VAL A 807 31.27 10.10 -15.04
C VAL A 807 30.60 11.18 -15.88
N ILE A 808 30.29 12.31 -15.25
CA ILE A 808 29.67 13.47 -15.89
C ILE A 808 30.67 14.62 -15.81
N ASP A 809 31.07 15.18 -16.94
CA ASP A 809 32.06 16.27 -17.05
C ASP A 809 33.37 16.01 -16.26
N GLY A 810 33.81 14.75 -16.25
CA GLY A 810 35.04 14.31 -15.55
C GLY A 810 34.88 14.15 -14.03
N GLN A 811 33.68 14.31 -13.48
CA GLN A 811 33.38 14.06 -12.07
C GLN A 811 32.70 12.71 -11.90
N SER A 812 33.09 11.96 -10.86
CA SER A 812 32.40 10.73 -10.48
C SER A 812 31.14 11.08 -9.69
N VAL A 813 29.98 10.71 -10.25
CA VAL A 813 28.65 10.98 -9.69
C VAL A 813 27.98 9.66 -9.36
N GLN A 814 27.26 9.60 -8.25
CA GLN A 814 26.51 8.40 -7.91
C GLN A 814 25.50 8.08 -9.02
N ALA A 815 25.47 6.81 -9.42
CA ALA A 815 24.53 6.38 -10.45
C ALA A 815 23.08 6.57 -10.00
N GLN A 816 22.19 6.67 -10.98
CA GLN A 816 20.77 7.00 -10.79
C GLN A 816 20.05 6.00 -9.85
N ARG A 817 20.31 4.69 -9.97
CA ARG A 817 19.66 3.66 -9.13
C ARG A 817 19.97 3.83 -7.63
N PRO A 818 21.25 3.88 -7.20
CA PRO A 818 21.58 4.19 -5.79
C PRO A 818 21.01 5.54 -5.32
N LEU A 819 20.99 6.57 -6.17
CA LEU A 819 20.39 7.87 -5.82
C LEU A 819 18.88 7.74 -5.56
N THR A 820 18.13 7.03 -6.43
CA THR A 820 16.70 6.77 -6.22
C THR A 820 16.45 6.06 -4.89
N LEU A 821 17.23 5.02 -4.58
CA LEU A 821 17.10 4.28 -3.32
C LEU A 821 17.41 5.18 -2.11
N SER A 822 18.48 5.96 -2.17
CA SER A 822 18.84 6.92 -1.12
C SER A 822 17.72 7.92 -0.83
N TYR A 823 17.11 8.51 -1.86
CA TYR A 823 16.00 9.45 -1.66
C TYR A 823 14.70 8.78 -1.21
N ARG A 824 14.46 7.52 -1.57
CA ARG A 824 13.36 6.71 -1.00
C ARG A 824 13.59 6.42 0.48
N ASP A 825 14.81 6.08 0.85
CA ASP A 825 15.19 5.88 2.25
C ASP A 825 15.03 7.18 3.04
N ARG A 826 15.52 8.31 2.54
CA ARG A 826 15.32 9.63 3.16
C ARG A 826 13.84 9.96 3.31
N GLY A 827 13.04 9.76 2.25
CA GLY A 827 11.59 9.96 2.28
C GLY A 827 10.91 9.06 3.31
N GLY A 828 11.30 7.80 3.40
CA GLY A 828 10.74 6.84 4.35
C GLY A 828 11.03 7.17 5.81
N HIS A 829 12.11 7.89 6.09
CA HIS A 829 12.45 8.37 7.44
C HIS A 829 11.98 9.80 7.71
N ALA A 830 11.37 10.47 6.73
CA ALA A 830 10.83 11.80 6.91
C ALA A 830 9.43 11.72 7.55
N ALA A 831 9.35 12.05 8.85
CA ALA A 831 8.10 12.08 9.61
C ALA A 831 7.14 13.23 9.22
N ASP A 832 7.61 14.22 8.44
CA ASP A 832 6.79 15.33 7.96
C ASP A 832 6.34 15.13 6.52
N PHE A 833 5.03 15.24 6.30
CA PHE A 833 4.40 15.10 4.98
C PHE A 833 5.03 15.97 3.88
N ARG A 834 5.29 17.26 4.11
CA ARG A 834 5.80 18.16 3.04
C ARG A 834 7.21 17.79 2.65
N VAL A 835 8.06 17.52 3.65
CA VAL A 835 9.44 17.07 3.45
C VAL A 835 9.45 15.72 2.71
N ARG A 836 8.61 14.77 3.14
CA ARG A 836 8.46 13.46 2.51
C ARG A 836 8.03 13.56 1.05
N GLN A 837 7.07 14.42 0.72
CA GLN A 837 6.61 14.61 -0.66
C GLN A 837 7.72 15.18 -1.56
N ALA A 838 8.52 16.12 -1.07
CA ALA A 838 9.65 16.65 -1.82
C ALA A 838 10.75 15.58 -2.05
N LEU A 839 11.04 14.75 -1.05
CA LEU A 839 11.99 13.63 -1.18
C LEU A 839 11.48 12.54 -2.13
N ARG A 840 10.17 12.24 -2.07
CA ARG A 840 9.49 11.36 -3.02
C ARG A 840 9.59 11.93 -4.43
N ALA A 841 9.33 13.22 -4.62
CA ALA A 841 9.47 13.88 -5.91
C ALA A 841 10.91 13.81 -6.44
N THR A 842 11.94 13.89 -5.58
CA THR A 842 13.33 13.66 -5.99
C THR A 842 13.59 12.22 -6.41
N ALA A 843 13.10 11.25 -5.62
CA ALA A 843 13.24 9.83 -5.96
C ALA A 843 12.56 9.52 -7.30
N ASP A 844 11.39 10.11 -7.54
CA ASP A 844 10.63 10.01 -8.78
C ASP A 844 11.37 10.68 -9.93
N LEU A 845 11.90 11.90 -9.76
CA LEU A 845 12.73 12.55 -10.77
C LEU A 845 13.90 11.66 -11.20
N VAL A 846 14.66 11.11 -10.25
CA VAL A 846 15.83 10.28 -10.57
C VAL A 846 15.42 8.94 -11.19
N GLY A 847 14.46 8.27 -10.56
CA GLY A 847 14.07 6.92 -10.94
C GLY A 847 13.17 6.85 -12.18
N GLU A 848 12.42 7.91 -12.47
CA GLU A 848 11.41 7.97 -13.52
C GLU A 848 11.81 8.88 -14.68
N ASP A 849 12.23 10.10 -14.40
CA ASP A 849 12.47 11.10 -15.43
C ASP A 849 13.91 11.05 -15.98
N ILE A 850 14.89 10.75 -15.14
CA ILE A 850 16.31 10.64 -15.53
C ILE A 850 16.61 9.23 -16.03
N LEU A 851 16.49 8.21 -15.17
CA LEU A 851 16.77 6.81 -15.51
C LEU A 851 15.87 6.28 -16.64
N GLY A 852 14.67 6.87 -16.80
CA GLY A 852 13.74 6.51 -17.86
C GLY A 852 14.09 7.07 -19.24
N ARG A 853 15.04 8.00 -19.38
CA ARG A 853 15.46 8.57 -20.67
C ARG A 853 16.59 7.74 -21.29
N PRO A 854 16.60 7.54 -22.63
CA PRO A 854 17.81 7.10 -23.30
C PRO A 854 18.87 8.21 -23.16
N LEU A 855 19.99 7.89 -22.51
CA LEU A 855 21.19 8.73 -22.46
C LEU A 855 21.90 8.75 -23.82
#